data_AF-A0A3N4LGJ8-F1
#
_entry.id   AF-A0A3N4LGJ8-F1
#
_cell.length_a   1.000
_cell.length_b   1.000
_cell.length_c   1.000
_cell.angle_alpha   90.00
_cell.angle_beta   90.00
_cell.angle_gamma   90.00
#
_symmetry.space_group_name_H-M   'P 1'
#
loop_
_entity.id
_entity.type
_entity.pdbx_description
1 polymer ?
#
loop_
_entity_poly.entity_id
_entity_poly.type
_entity_poly.pdbx_seq_one_letter_code
_entity_poly.pdbx_strand_id
1 'polypeptide(L)'
;MDLSIAMAWSSLCEFWGMKWGQSVLAVANDNLEVVLMLLSSESCKIVSVFSPTKATGPGFHPKLSWSPWRAVSRNKAESFLVVVHRGTVTLHRVSMVRETDGVMTMFVSVDEKKSYQIGTAATQAHHILGMSWYDKRVKDHWLFVYAIQLSVRVVAIKCDATDIVTGKNMHVWEFENSYIDSASGLLICSSPSSASSFEIHLSTILGNTQIIYWAFDLPGAHPPGGRKRHIQESGRMVAEPARKQREQDWDYIIQEKKQDFIAEWDVNSATCKVWGIAKSPFSGIIAVVISLEPDDSLQYVTHSRETSRLIFGIRSEGEDVVKRLYGQEKLPLITWHSSHNFITECANLFDAERTLIDISEGSASADSKITGFDTLKEIINSYSLTQDPSADLVRPKITTNISRLALIDGLSRNIFDPSHLTALRLAVCLRLFPQCRRDDGTLIIPLYKDEPVMVANLVMNILAAGRVLKARDPLSRRIVYSAAMIGIVGLWRFGATLLEPCWETLRWLQSQDSQLDLEWEQQFIASAIDLEKGNEMAQDVLTKQLAALTELEDKMTRCVLCEGSFKWEDLTIAECSGGHRYPRCAITYLPIQSGQDWKSCLICERNTFEMRDQAVVEDGDNMVVEDTLLSVLLDAWDICVHCGGRYR
;
A
#
# COMPACT_ATOMS: atom_id res chain seq x y z
N MET A 1 -15.05 -9.19 29.84
CA MET A 1 -16.12 -8.67 28.96
C MET A 1 -15.37 -8.12 27.76
N ASP A 2 -15.27 -8.92 26.70
CA ASP A 2 -14.51 -8.53 25.52
C ASP A 2 -15.43 -7.66 24.65
N LEU A 3 -15.10 -6.37 24.54
CA LEU A 3 -15.72 -5.41 23.62
C LEU A 3 -15.45 -5.88 22.20
N SER A 4 -16.46 -6.49 21.58
CA SER A 4 -16.34 -7.04 20.24
C SER A 4 -16.91 -6.06 19.22
N ILE A 5 -16.07 -5.15 18.77
CA ILE A 5 -16.47 -4.18 17.77
C ILE A 5 -16.35 -4.84 16.39
N ALA A 6 -17.45 -4.92 15.66
CA ALA A 6 -17.40 -5.31 14.26
C ALA A 6 -17.29 -4.06 13.40
N MET A 7 -16.40 -4.08 12.41
CA MET A 7 -16.24 -2.95 11.49
C MET A 7 -16.16 -3.43 10.05
N ALA A 8 -16.70 -2.63 9.14
CA ALA A 8 -16.53 -2.82 7.72
C ALA A 8 -16.41 -1.47 7.01
N TRP A 9 -15.53 -1.43 6.03
CA TRP A 9 -15.23 -0.23 5.27
C TRP A 9 -15.83 -0.34 3.87
N SER A 10 -16.52 0.69 3.39
CA SER A 10 -17.04 0.72 2.02
C SER A 10 -15.91 0.99 1.01
N SER A 11 -16.06 0.58 -0.25
CA SER A 11 -15.16 1.11 -1.30
C SER A 11 -15.29 2.63 -1.43
N LEU A 12 -14.34 3.28 -2.11
CA LEU A 12 -14.47 4.68 -2.49
C LEU A 12 -15.67 4.86 -3.43
N CYS A 13 -16.44 5.92 -3.22
CA CYS A 13 -17.57 6.27 -4.06
C CYS A 13 -17.08 7.21 -5.17
N GLU A 14 -16.66 6.66 -6.31
CA GLU A 14 -16.17 7.43 -7.47
C GLU A 14 -17.01 7.13 -8.71
N PHE A 15 -17.72 8.15 -9.22
CA PHE A 15 -18.54 8.02 -10.42
C PHE A 15 -18.40 9.25 -11.30
N TRP A 16 -18.33 9.02 -12.61
CA TRP A 16 -18.29 10.07 -13.64
C TRP A 16 -17.15 11.09 -13.47
N GLY A 17 -15.98 10.63 -13.00
CA GLY A 17 -14.82 11.49 -12.75
C GLY A 17 -14.99 12.45 -11.57
N MET A 18 -16.11 12.37 -10.86
CA MET A 18 -16.34 13.10 -9.61
C MET A 18 -16.03 12.19 -8.44
N LYS A 19 -15.27 12.68 -7.46
CA LYS A 19 -15.18 12.05 -6.15
C LYS A 19 -16.45 12.41 -5.40
N TRP A 20 -17.34 11.44 -5.22
CA TRP A 20 -18.60 11.69 -4.52
C TRP A 20 -18.34 11.94 -3.05
N GLY A 21 -17.35 11.25 -2.50
CA GLY A 21 -16.74 11.56 -1.23
C GLY A 21 -15.90 10.40 -0.72
N GLN A 22 -15.48 10.51 0.53
CA GLN A 22 -14.69 9.48 1.20
C GLN A 22 -15.51 8.21 1.45
N SER A 23 -14.78 7.15 1.72
CA SER A 23 -15.32 5.86 2.09
C SER A 23 -16.04 5.93 3.45
N VAL A 24 -17.10 5.14 3.59
CA VAL A 24 -17.96 5.09 4.78
C VAL A 24 -17.51 3.93 5.65
N LEU A 25 -17.22 4.22 6.92
CA LEU A 25 -16.93 3.21 7.92
C LEU A 25 -18.22 2.84 8.66
N ALA A 26 -18.57 1.56 8.63
CA ALA A 26 -19.62 1.00 9.47
C ALA A 26 -18.99 0.35 10.70
N VAL A 27 -19.49 0.69 11.88
CA VAL A 27 -19.05 0.11 13.16
C VAL A 27 -20.27 -0.35 13.94
N ALA A 28 -20.32 -1.62 14.31
CA ALA A 28 -21.35 -2.14 15.19
C ALA A 28 -20.85 -2.16 16.63
N ASN A 29 -21.62 -1.56 17.53
CA ASN A 29 -21.33 -1.54 18.97
C ASN A 29 -21.96 -2.75 19.70
N ASP A 30 -21.71 -2.85 21.00
CA ASP A 30 -22.23 -3.92 21.86
C ASP A 30 -23.76 -3.88 22.01
N ASN A 31 -24.40 -2.73 21.74
CA ASN A 31 -25.86 -2.58 21.69
C ASN A 31 -26.45 -3.05 20.35
N LEU A 32 -25.61 -3.57 19.45
CA LEU A 32 -25.96 -3.96 18.08
C LEU A 32 -26.38 -2.79 17.21
N GLU A 33 -26.11 -1.55 17.63
CA GLU A 33 -26.31 -0.38 16.79
C GLU A 33 -25.15 -0.29 15.81
N VAL A 34 -25.48 -0.13 14.54
CA VAL A 34 -24.51 0.11 13.48
C VAL A 34 -24.41 1.61 13.25
N VAL A 35 -23.26 2.16 13.58
CA VAL A 35 -22.87 3.55 13.38
C VAL A 35 -22.16 3.65 12.05
N LEU A 36 -22.67 4.50 11.15
CA LEU A 36 -22.03 4.87 9.91
C LEU A 36 -21.29 6.20 10.10
N MET A 37 -20.02 6.21 9.74
CA MET A 37 -19.14 7.38 9.85
C MET A 37 -18.56 7.73 8.48
N LEU A 38 -18.63 9.01 8.13
CA LEU A 38 -17.81 9.59 7.06
C LEU A 38 -16.48 10.01 7.65
N LEU A 39 -15.40 9.52 7.04
CA LEU A 39 -14.04 9.83 7.46
C LEU A 39 -13.39 10.73 6.43
N SER A 40 -13.05 11.95 6.84
CA SER A 40 -12.22 12.88 6.08
C SER A 40 -10.82 12.99 6.65
N SER A 41 -9.91 13.55 5.85
CA SER A 41 -8.56 13.92 6.30
C SER A 41 -8.58 14.85 7.51
N GLU A 42 -9.69 15.56 7.74
CA GLU A 42 -9.82 16.61 8.75
C GLU A 42 -10.89 16.32 9.81
N SER A 43 -11.79 15.35 9.58
CA SER A 43 -12.93 15.12 10.47
C SER A 43 -13.51 13.70 10.36
N CYS A 44 -14.02 13.19 11.48
CA CYS A 44 -14.89 12.01 11.51
C CYS A 44 -16.31 12.47 11.86
N LYS A 45 -17.27 12.22 10.97
CA LYS A 45 -18.67 12.60 11.18
C LYS A 45 -19.56 11.37 11.20
N ILE A 46 -20.27 11.17 12.31
CA ILE A 46 -21.37 10.19 12.35
C ILE A 46 -22.48 10.69 11.43
N VAL A 47 -22.85 9.87 10.45
CA VAL A 47 -23.86 10.21 9.44
C VAL A 47 -25.16 9.45 9.61
N SER A 48 -25.12 8.25 10.19
CA SER A 48 -26.31 7.46 10.49
C SER A 48 -26.03 6.52 11.64
N VAL A 49 -27.05 6.25 12.46
CA VAL A 49 -27.04 5.15 13.44
C VAL A 49 -28.32 4.39 13.23
N PHE A 50 -28.26 3.07 13.14
CA PHE A 50 -29.45 2.23 13.00
C PHE A 50 -29.29 0.91 13.75
N SER A 51 -30.40 0.33 14.18
CA SER A 51 -30.43 -0.99 14.81
C SER A 51 -30.96 -2.02 13.81
N PRO A 52 -30.12 -2.96 13.33
CA PRO A 52 -30.51 -3.96 12.33
C PRO A 52 -31.51 -4.97 12.89
N THR A 53 -31.58 -5.14 14.21
CA THR A 53 -32.57 -6.00 14.86
C THR A 53 -33.10 -5.33 16.13
N LYS A 54 -34.36 -5.60 16.48
CA LYS A 54 -34.95 -5.21 17.77
C LYS A 54 -34.55 -6.14 18.93
N ALA A 55 -33.75 -7.18 18.65
CA ALA A 55 -33.43 -8.20 19.63
C ALA A 55 -32.32 -7.69 20.55
N THR A 56 -32.67 -7.34 21.78
CA THR A 56 -31.70 -7.05 22.83
C THR A 56 -31.23 -8.37 23.46
N GLY A 57 -29.92 -8.57 23.55
CA GLY A 57 -29.38 -9.56 24.48
C GLY A 57 -27.88 -9.78 24.28
N PRO A 58 -27.15 -9.98 25.39
CA PRO A 58 -25.69 -10.07 25.38
C PRO A 58 -25.20 -11.31 24.62
N GLY A 59 -23.99 -11.20 24.04
CA GLY A 59 -23.17 -12.37 23.71
C GLY A 59 -23.00 -12.77 22.25
N PHE A 60 -23.38 -11.93 21.27
CA PHE A 60 -23.09 -12.24 19.86
C PHE A 60 -22.49 -11.07 19.10
N HIS A 61 -21.31 -11.33 18.54
CA HIS A 61 -20.52 -10.39 17.75
C HIS A 61 -21.15 -10.22 16.37
N PRO A 62 -21.60 -9.02 15.99
CA PRO A 62 -22.08 -8.78 14.64
C PRO A 62 -20.93 -8.98 13.62
N LYS A 63 -21.27 -9.27 12.36
CA LYS A 63 -20.31 -9.17 11.25
C LYS A 63 -20.88 -8.23 10.20
N LEU A 64 -20.03 -7.40 9.61
CA LEU A 64 -20.39 -6.37 8.65
C LEU A 64 -19.67 -6.62 7.32
N SER A 65 -20.32 -6.36 6.19
CA SER A 65 -19.67 -6.36 4.88
C SER A 65 -20.39 -5.49 3.85
N TRP A 66 -19.63 -4.68 3.13
CA TRP A 66 -20.13 -3.73 2.14
C TRP A 66 -20.11 -4.30 0.73
N SER A 67 -21.18 -4.05 -0.03
CA SER A 67 -21.13 -4.16 -1.49
C SER A 67 -20.35 -2.99 -2.08
N PRO A 68 -19.89 -3.11 -3.33
CA PRO A 68 -19.43 -1.95 -4.07
C PRO A 68 -20.54 -0.90 -4.19
N TRP A 69 -20.13 0.38 -4.27
CA TRP A 69 -21.05 1.47 -4.58
C TRP A 69 -21.58 1.38 -6.01
N ARG A 70 -22.76 1.96 -6.23
CA ARG A 70 -23.40 2.12 -7.52
C ARG A 70 -23.98 3.52 -7.68
N ALA A 71 -23.61 4.22 -8.75
CA ALA A 71 -24.33 5.42 -9.16
C ALA A 71 -25.77 5.09 -9.60
N VAL A 72 -26.75 5.78 -9.02
CA VAL A 72 -28.17 5.71 -9.39
C VAL A 72 -28.57 6.92 -10.22
N SER A 73 -28.07 8.10 -9.87
CA SER A 73 -28.25 9.36 -10.61
C SER A 73 -27.05 10.25 -10.37
N ARG A 74 -26.95 11.42 -11.02
CA ARG A 74 -25.88 12.41 -10.79
C ARG A 74 -25.75 12.91 -9.35
N ASN A 75 -26.78 12.73 -8.54
CA ASN A 75 -26.80 13.16 -7.14
C ASN A 75 -27.13 12.02 -6.15
N LYS A 76 -27.23 10.77 -6.61
CA LYS A 76 -27.46 9.61 -5.75
C LYS A 76 -26.56 8.42 -6.09
N ALA A 77 -25.88 7.88 -5.09
CA ALA A 77 -25.21 6.59 -5.13
C ALA A 77 -25.79 5.65 -4.06
N GLU A 78 -25.66 4.35 -4.27
CA GLU A 78 -26.19 3.32 -3.37
C GLU A 78 -25.20 2.18 -3.20
N SER A 79 -25.20 1.59 -2.01
CA SER A 79 -24.50 0.36 -1.68
C SER A 79 -25.38 -0.49 -0.76
N PHE A 80 -24.99 -1.74 -0.56
CA PHE A 80 -25.59 -2.62 0.43
C PHE A 80 -24.62 -2.88 1.57
N LEU A 81 -25.15 -2.86 2.79
CA LEU A 81 -24.45 -3.29 3.97
C LEU A 81 -25.10 -4.58 4.47
N VAL A 82 -24.35 -5.67 4.45
CA VAL A 82 -24.77 -6.92 5.10
C VAL A 82 -24.41 -6.84 6.56
N VAL A 83 -25.39 -7.13 7.41
CA VAL A 83 -25.22 -7.30 8.85
C VAL A 83 -25.63 -8.71 9.23
N VAL A 84 -24.70 -9.43 9.83
CA VAL A 84 -24.96 -10.73 10.43
C VAL A 84 -25.11 -10.57 11.92
N HIS A 85 -26.19 -11.12 12.47
CA HIS A 85 -26.42 -11.20 13.90
C HIS A 85 -27.19 -12.48 14.25
N ARG A 86 -26.72 -13.24 15.25
CA ARG A 86 -27.34 -14.51 15.70
C ARG A 86 -27.67 -15.48 14.57
N GLY A 87 -26.72 -15.67 13.65
CA GLY A 87 -26.89 -16.52 12.46
C GLY A 87 -27.87 -15.96 11.42
N THR A 88 -28.48 -14.80 11.65
CA THR A 88 -29.37 -14.14 10.69
C THR A 88 -28.55 -13.20 9.82
N VAL A 89 -28.69 -13.32 8.52
CA VAL A 89 -28.04 -12.46 7.53
C VAL A 89 -29.06 -11.46 7.03
N THR A 90 -28.84 -10.18 7.34
CA THR A 90 -29.72 -9.08 6.92
C THR A 90 -28.98 -8.16 5.95
N LEU A 91 -29.68 -7.75 4.91
CA LEU A 91 -29.20 -6.84 3.89
C LEU A 91 -29.84 -5.47 4.10
N HIS A 92 -29.03 -4.42 4.20
CA HIS A 92 -29.48 -3.04 4.40
C HIS A 92 -29.06 -2.20 3.21
N ARG A 93 -29.99 -1.42 2.65
CA ARG A 93 -29.69 -0.48 1.57
C ARG A 93 -29.18 0.82 2.16
N VAL A 94 -27.98 1.22 1.74
CA VAL A 94 -27.36 2.49 2.11
C VAL A 94 -27.37 3.40 0.89
N SER A 95 -27.93 4.60 1.05
CA SER A 95 -27.93 5.62 -0.01
C SER A 95 -27.05 6.78 0.40
N MET A 96 -26.25 7.26 -0.55
CA MET A 96 -25.49 8.50 -0.45
C MET A 96 -26.12 9.52 -1.41
N VAL A 97 -26.62 10.62 -0.87
CA VAL A 97 -27.27 11.69 -1.64
C VAL A 97 -26.46 12.97 -1.52
N ARG A 98 -26.27 13.64 -2.65
CA ARG A 98 -25.63 14.94 -2.77
C ARG A 98 -26.71 16.01 -2.93
N GLU A 99 -26.77 16.96 -2.01
CA GLU A 99 -27.63 18.15 -2.18
C GLU A 99 -27.07 19.07 -3.28
N THR A 100 -27.97 19.72 -4.00
CA THR A 100 -27.66 20.62 -5.12
C THR A 100 -27.55 22.09 -4.73
N ASP A 101 -27.73 22.41 -3.45
CA ASP A 101 -27.99 23.78 -2.98
C ASP A 101 -26.69 24.60 -2.80
N GLY A 102 -25.69 24.35 -3.66
CA GLY A 102 -24.43 25.09 -3.72
C GLY A 102 -23.36 24.66 -2.72
N VAL A 103 -23.73 24.02 -1.61
CA VAL A 103 -22.78 23.40 -0.65
C VAL A 103 -22.78 21.89 -0.85
N MET A 104 -21.58 21.31 -0.95
CA MET A 104 -21.39 19.85 -1.07
C MET A 104 -21.69 19.15 0.25
N THR A 105 -22.96 18.95 0.57
CA THR A 105 -23.40 18.14 1.71
C THR A 105 -23.75 16.73 1.24
N MET A 106 -23.06 15.75 1.84
CA MET A 106 -23.37 14.35 1.65
C MET A 106 -24.21 13.83 2.80
N PHE A 107 -25.31 13.18 2.46
CA PHE A 107 -26.16 12.47 3.41
C PHE A 107 -26.06 10.98 3.13
N VAL A 108 -25.66 10.24 4.15
CA VAL A 108 -25.71 8.78 4.14
C VAL A 108 -26.94 8.38 4.95
N SER A 109 -27.87 7.68 4.32
CA SER A 109 -29.08 7.20 4.98
C SER A 109 -29.23 5.69 4.80
N VAL A 110 -29.67 5.02 5.85
CA VAL A 110 -30.05 3.60 5.82
C VAL A 110 -31.56 3.51 5.78
N ASP A 111 -32.10 2.73 4.85
CA ASP A 111 -33.55 2.49 4.79
C ASP A 111 -33.95 1.40 5.79
N GLU A 112 -34.14 1.78 7.06
CA GLU A 112 -34.46 0.85 8.16
C GLU A 112 -35.73 0.04 7.91
N LYS A 113 -36.68 0.60 7.16
CA LYS A 113 -37.93 -0.08 6.81
C LYS A 113 -37.75 -1.13 5.72
N LYS A 114 -36.57 -1.18 5.09
CA LYS A 114 -36.24 -2.07 3.98
C LYS A 114 -35.03 -2.97 4.27
N SER A 115 -34.83 -3.36 5.52
CA SER A 115 -33.95 -4.48 5.82
C SER A 115 -34.54 -5.78 5.29
N TYR A 116 -33.76 -6.59 4.59
CA TYR A 116 -34.22 -7.89 4.08
C TYR A 116 -33.37 -9.03 4.63
N GLN A 117 -34.04 -10.05 5.17
CA GLN A 117 -33.38 -11.24 5.70
C GLN A 117 -33.07 -12.19 4.54
N ILE A 118 -31.80 -12.26 4.15
CA ILE A 118 -31.33 -13.08 3.01
C ILE A 118 -31.02 -14.52 3.43
N GLY A 119 -31.00 -14.80 4.72
CA GLY A 119 -31.02 -16.16 5.24
C GLY A 119 -30.76 -16.23 6.73
N THR A 120 -30.90 -17.44 7.24
CA THR A 120 -30.60 -17.82 8.61
C THR A 120 -29.73 -19.06 8.60
N ALA A 121 -28.79 -19.11 9.52
CA ALA A 121 -28.13 -20.34 9.91
C ALA A 121 -29.14 -21.30 10.55
N ALA A 122 -28.83 -22.60 10.51
CA ALA A 122 -29.74 -23.64 10.98
C ALA A 122 -30.13 -23.50 12.47
N THR A 123 -29.22 -22.98 13.29
CA THR A 123 -29.51 -22.59 14.68
C THR A 123 -28.76 -21.30 15.03
N GLN A 124 -29.15 -20.64 16.13
CA GLN A 124 -28.44 -19.46 16.65
C GLN A 124 -26.99 -19.76 17.06
N ALA A 125 -26.64 -21.04 17.26
CA ALA A 125 -25.28 -21.49 17.57
C ALA A 125 -24.41 -21.68 16.31
N HIS A 126 -25.01 -21.75 15.12
CA HIS A 126 -24.26 -21.85 13.87
C HIS A 126 -23.94 -20.43 13.39
N HIS A 127 -22.68 -20.03 13.54
CA HIS A 127 -22.24 -18.71 13.10
C HIS A 127 -22.21 -18.61 11.57
N ILE A 128 -22.39 -17.41 11.03
CA ILE A 128 -21.97 -17.14 9.65
C ILE A 128 -20.46 -17.04 9.67
N LEU A 129 -19.82 -17.90 8.91
CA LEU A 129 -18.42 -18.20 9.08
C LEU A 129 -17.56 -17.25 8.22
N GLY A 130 -17.95 -17.04 6.97
CA GLY A 130 -17.36 -16.05 6.06
C GLY A 130 -18.42 -15.33 5.24
N MET A 131 -18.08 -14.14 4.73
CA MET A 131 -18.91 -13.35 3.82
C MET A 131 -18.04 -12.61 2.82
N SER A 132 -18.48 -12.53 1.56
CA SER A 132 -17.73 -11.90 0.49
C SER A 132 -18.66 -11.32 -0.57
N TRP A 133 -18.33 -10.14 -1.08
CA TRP A 133 -19.00 -9.54 -2.22
C TRP A 133 -18.16 -9.73 -3.47
N TYR A 134 -18.83 -9.97 -4.60
CA TYR A 134 -18.19 -9.82 -5.90
C TYR A 134 -18.11 -8.33 -6.24
N ASP A 135 -16.92 -7.90 -6.63
CA ASP A 135 -16.55 -6.50 -6.88
C ASP A 135 -17.21 -5.94 -8.16
N LYS A 136 -17.65 -6.82 -9.06
CA LYS A 136 -18.24 -6.46 -10.35
C LYS A 136 -19.71 -6.85 -10.43
N ARG A 137 -20.43 -6.23 -11.38
CA ARG A 137 -21.82 -6.57 -11.71
C ARG A 137 -21.87 -7.69 -12.73
N VAL A 138 -22.88 -8.55 -12.61
CA VAL A 138 -23.08 -9.70 -13.50
C VAL A 138 -24.52 -9.69 -13.99
N LYS A 139 -24.73 -9.44 -15.29
CA LYS A 139 -26.07 -9.33 -15.92
C LYS A 139 -27.05 -8.52 -15.03
N ASP A 140 -26.64 -7.33 -14.59
CA ASP A 140 -27.37 -6.43 -13.68
C ASP A 140 -27.63 -6.95 -12.25
N HIS A 141 -26.85 -7.91 -11.77
CA HIS A 141 -26.91 -8.37 -10.40
C HIS A 141 -25.61 -8.10 -9.65
N TRP A 142 -25.76 -7.81 -8.36
CA TRP A 142 -24.68 -7.94 -7.39
C TRP A 142 -24.66 -9.36 -6.87
N LEU A 143 -23.46 -9.91 -6.68
CA LEU A 143 -23.30 -11.23 -6.10
C LEU A 143 -22.72 -11.10 -4.69
N PHE A 144 -23.41 -11.70 -3.74
CA PHE A 144 -22.99 -11.82 -2.37
C PHE A 144 -22.91 -13.29 -2.00
N VAL A 145 -21.85 -13.70 -1.33
CA VAL A 145 -21.67 -15.07 -0.87
C VAL A 145 -21.45 -15.06 0.63
N TYR A 146 -22.09 -16.00 1.32
CA TYR A 146 -21.82 -16.26 2.73
C TYR A 146 -21.80 -17.75 3.02
N ALA A 147 -20.99 -18.14 4.01
CA ALA A 147 -20.83 -19.51 4.43
C ALA A 147 -21.50 -19.72 5.79
N ILE A 148 -22.27 -20.80 5.91
CA ILE A 148 -22.73 -21.40 7.17
C ILE A 148 -22.16 -22.81 7.29
N GLN A 149 -22.19 -23.39 8.48
CA GLN A 149 -21.42 -24.61 8.79
C GLN A 149 -21.53 -25.72 7.74
N LEU A 150 -22.71 -25.96 7.17
CA LEU A 150 -22.93 -27.04 6.20
C LEU A 150 -23.33 -26.56 4.80
N SER A 151 -23.30 -25.24 4.55
CA SER A 151 -23.60 -24.73 3.22
C SER A 151 -22.95 -23.39 2.90
N VAL A 152 -22.60 -23.19 1.64
CA VAL A 152 -22.26 -21.90 1.08
C VAL A 152 -23.44 -21.39 0.28
N ARG A 153 -23.86 -20.16 0.54
CA ARG A 153 -25.00 -19.53 -0.14
C ARG A 153 -24.54 -18.39 -1.01
N VAL A 154 -25.00 -18.41 -2.25
CA VAL A 154 -24.79 -17.35 -3.22
C VAL A 154 -26.10 -16.61 -3.41
N VAL A 155 -26.04 -15.30 -3.27
CA VAL A 155 -27.19 -14.41 -3.36
C VAL A 155 -26.93 -13.45 -4.52
N ALA A 156 -27.75 -13.55 -5.56
CA ALA A 156 -27.79 -12.53 -6.60
C ALA A 156 -28.88 -11.51 -6.29
N ILE A 157 -28.50 -10.24 -6.28
CA ILE A 157 -29.38 -9.10 -5.95
C ILE A 157 -29.49 -8.25 -7.20
N LYS A 158 -30.70 -8.14 -7.76
CA LYS A 158 -30.92 -7.31 -8.94
C LYS A 158 -30.63 -5.84 -8.62
N CYS A 159 -29.84 -5.18 -9.47
CA CYS A 159 -29.39 -3.82 -9.24
C CYS A 159 -30.58 -2.85 -9.17
N ASP A 160 -31.54 -2.93 -10.11
CA ASP A 160 -32.66 -2.00 -10.22
C ASP A 160 -33.79 -2.23 -9.20
N ALA A 161 -33.61 -3.14 -8.24
CA ALA A 161 -34.60 -3.43 -7.21
C ALA A 161 -34.90 -2.17 -6.38
N THR A 162 -35.94 -1.43 -6.76
CA THR A 162 -36.53 -0.35 -5.97
C THR A 162 -37.19 -0.90 -4.71
N ASP A 163 -37.69 -2.14 -4.82
CA ASP A 163 -38.28 -2.91 -3.74
C ASP A 163 -37.44 -4.17 -3.48
N ILE A 164 -36.56 -4.06 -2.48
CA ILE A 164 -35.79 -5.19 -1.93
C ILE A 164 -36.63 -5.93 -0.87
N VAL A 165 -37.66 -5.28 -0.33
CA VAL A 165 -38.47 -5.78 0.79
C VAL A 165 -39.22 -7.05 0.41
N THR A 166 -39.68 -7.13 -0.82
CA THR A 166 -40.49 -8.28 -1.27
C THR A 166 -39.66 -9.52 -1.61
N GLY A 167 -38.33 -9.45 -1.60
CA GLY A 167 -37.45 -10.59 -1.94
C GLY A 167 -37.54 -11.08 -3.39
N LYS A 168 -38.47 -10.55 -4.20
CA LYS A 168 -38.74 -10.96 -5.59
C LYS A 168 -37.58 -10.70 -6.55
N ASN A 169 -36.67 -9.80 -6.18
CA ASN A 169 -35.52 -9.40 -6.99
C ASN A 169 -34.22 -10.08 -6.54
N MET A 170 -34.34 -11.17 -5.79
CA MET A 170 -33.22 -11.88 -5.22
C MET A 170 -33.31 -13.37 -5.55
N HIS A 171 -32.17 -13.94 -5.90
CA HIS A 171 -32.04 -15.37 -6.15
C HIS A 171 -30.98 -15.91 -5.20
N VAL A 172 -31.31 -16.99 -4.48
CA VAL A 172 -30.41 -17.65 -3.54
C VAL A 172 -30.15 -19.05 -4.04
N TRP A 173 -28.88 -19.39 -4.20
CA TRP A 173 -28.41 -20.75 -4.46
C TRP A 173 -27.67 -21.25 -3.23
N GLU A 174 -27.90 -22.50 -2.89
CA GLU A 174 -27.27 -23.17 -1.76
C GLU A 174 -26.39 -24.30 -2.28
N PHE A 175 -25.15 -24.31 -1.83
CA PHE A 175 -24.14 -25.29 -2.15
C PHE A 175 -23.73 -26.00 -0.85
N GLU A 176 -23.51 -27.30 -0.91
CA GLU A 176 -23.05 -28.09 0.23
C GLU A 176 -21.64 -27.63 0.64
N ASN A 177 -21.46 -27.26 1.92
CA ASN A 177 -20.12 -27.12 2.50
C ASN A 177 -19.67 -28.53 2.87
N SER A 178 -18.60 -29.00 2.24
CA SER A 178 -18.09 -30.36 2.47
C SER A 178 -17.40 -30.52 3.83
N TYR A 179 -17.22 -29.44 4.58
CA TYR A 179 -16.52 -29.43 5.86
C TYR A 179 -17.45 -29.07 7.02
N ILE A 180 -17.32 -29.79 8.14
CA ILE A 180 -18.04 -29.50 9.40
C ILE A 180 -17.40 -28.30 10.12
N ASP A 181 -16.16 -27.99 9.80
CA ASP A 181 -15.37 -26.95 10.47
C ASP A 181 -15.88 -25.53 10.19
N SER A 182 -15.58 -24.63 11.12
CA SER A 182 -15.88 -23.21 10.95
C SER A 182 -15.11 -22.63 9.75
N ALA A 183 -15.78 -21.93 8.84
CA ALA A 183 -15.11 -21.20 7.77
C ALA A 183 -14.35 -20.01 8.35
N SER A 184 -13.14 -19.83 7.86
CA SER A 184 -12.23 -18.73 8.21
C SER A 184 -12.05 -17.74 7.07
N GLY A 185 -12.29 -18.18 5.84
CA GLY A 185 -12.13 -17.39 4.64
C GLY A 185 -13.21 -17.75 3.63
N LEU A 186 -13.73 -16.72 2.95
CA LEU A 186 -14.66 -16.88 1.86
C LEU A 186 -14.35 -15.83 0.81
N LEU A 187 -14.19 -16.26 -0.43
CA LEU A 187 -13.89 -15.38 -1.55
C LEU A 187 -14.69 -15.81 -2.77
N ILE A 188 -15.22 -14.85 -3.51
CA ILE A 188 -15.80 -15.08 -4.84
C ILE A 188 -14.91 -14.45 -5.92
N CYS A 189 -14.61 -15.25 -6.92
CA CYS A 189 -13.84 -14.86 -8.10
C CYS A 189 -14.66 -15.11 -9.35
N SER A 190 -14.42 -14.35 -10.41
CA SER A 190 -14.76 -14.82 -11.76
C SER A 190 -14.05 -16.16 -12.02
N SER A 191 -14.58 -16.95 -12.95
CA SER A 191 -13.86 -18.04 -13.59
C SER A 191 -13.37 -17.56 -14.96
N PRO A 192 -12.23 -18.06 -15.47
CA PRO A 192 -11.68 -17.60 -16.75
C PRO A 192 -12.52 -18.08 -17.94
N SER A 193 -13.28 -19.16 -17.74
CA SER A 193 -14.05 -19.84 -18.80
C SER A 193 -15.26 -19.04 -19.32
N SER A 194 -15.77 -18.07 -18.55
CA SER A 194 -16.93 -17.27 -18.92
C SER A 194 -17.12 -16.07 -18.00
N ALA A 195 -17.57 -14.94 -18.55
CA ALA A 195 -17.96 -13.74 -17.80
C ALA A 195 -19.15 -13.98 -16.84
N SER A 196 -19.85 -15.11 -16.98
CA SER A 196 -20.93 -15.52 -16.09
C SER A 196 -20.57 -16.74 -15.24
N SER A 197 -19.31 -17.17 -15.23
CA SER A 197 -18.86 -18.26 -14.35
C SER A 197 -18.03 -17.69 -13.21
N PHE A 198 -18.14 -18.32 -12.06
CA PHE A 198 -17.56 -17.92 -10.79
C PHE A 198 -16.95 -19.13 -10.10
N GLU A 199 -15.93 -18.84 -9.31
CA GLU A 199 -15.38 -19.77 -8.35
C GLU A 199 -15.47 -19.16 -6.97
N ILE A 200 -16.02 -19.94 -6.05
CA ILE A 200 -16.18 -19.55 -4.67
C ILE A 200 -15.22 -20.39 -3.87
N HIS A 201 -14.23 -19.73 -3.29
CA HIS A 201 -13.18 -20.30 -2.49
C HIS A 201 -13.60 -20.19 -1.02
N LEU A 202 -13.75 -21.32 -0.37
CA LEU A 202 -14.04 -21.45 1.05
C LEU A 202 -12.82 -22.05 1.73
N SER A 203 -12.39 -21.48 2.84
CA SER A 203 -11.41 -22.09 3.74
C SER A 203 -11.97 -22.26 5.13
N THR A 204 -11.54 -23.29 5.85
CA THR A 204 -11.91 -23.51 7.25
C THR A 204 -10.80 -23.13 8.22
N ILE A 205 -11.15 -22.98 9.49
CA ILE A 205 -10.21 -22.79 10.60
C ILE A 205 -9.28 -23.99 10.79
N LEU A 206 -9.50 -25.11 10.10
CA LEU A 206 -8.58 -26.26 10.08
C LEU A 206 -7.84 -26.38 8.74
N GLY A 207 -7.92 -25.34 7.90
CA GLY A 207 -7.14 -25.23 6.68
C GLY A 207 -7.68 -26.08 5.53
N ASN A 208 -8.87 -26.64 5.71
CA ASN A 208 -9.58 -27.32 4.64
C ASN A 208 -10.09 -26.30 3.63
N THR A 209 -9.99 -26.61 2.34
CA THR A 209 -10.34 -25.69 1.25
C THR A 209 -11.39 -26.32 0.32
N GLN A 210 -12.42 -25.57 -0.03
CA GLN A 210 -13.43 -25.99 -1.01
C GLN A 210 -13.52 -24.94 -2.12
N ILE A 211 -13.49 -25.38 -3.37
CA ILE A 211 -13.76 -24.52 -4.53
C ILE A 211 -15.10 -24.95 -5.13
N ILE A 212 -16.07 -24.04 -5.08
CA ILE A 212 -17.38 -24.23 -5.70
C ILE A 212 -17.39 -23.48 -7.02
N TYR A 213 -17.50 -24.23 -8.11
CA TYR A 213 -17.68 -23.69 -9.45
C TYR A 213 -19.15 -23.44 -9.71
N TRP A 214 -19.48 -22.21 -10.09
CA TRP A 214 -20.86 -21.81 -10.32
C TRP A 214 -20.99 -20.95 -11.56
N ALA A 215 -21.98 -21.22 -12.41
CA ALA A 215 -22.34 -20.38 -13.54
C ALA A 215 -23.64 -19.64 -13.24
N PHE A 216 -23.62 -18.31 -13.37
CA PHE A 216 -24.77 -17.44 -13.25
C PHE A 216 -25.60 -17.47 -14.53
N ASP A 217 -26.57 -18.38 -14.55
CA ASP A 217 -27.67 -18.38 -15.49
C ASP A 217 -28.97 -18.07 -14.74
N LEU A 218 -29.72 -17.09 -15.26
CA LEU A 218 -31.00 -16.67 -14.68
C LEU A 218 -32.01 -17.84 -14.72
N PRO A 219 -32.98 -17.91 -13.78
CA PRO A 219 -33.83 -19.08 -13.64
C PRO A 219 -34.64 -19.35 -14.92
N GLY A 220 -34.46 -20.57 -15.44
CA GLY A 220 -35.05 -21.07 -16.69
C GLY A 220 -34.27 -22.27 -17.24
N ALA A 221 -32.98 -22.36 -16.91
CA ALA A 221 -32.16 -23.56 -17.07
C ALA A 221 -32.01 -24.27 -15.72
N HIS A 222 -32.25 -25.58 -15.68
CA HIS A 222 -31.91 -26.38 -14.50
C HIS A 222 -30.41 -26.22 -14.17
N PRO A 223 -30.03 -26.13 -12.89
CA PRO A 223 -28.62 -26.16 -12.54
C PRO A 223 -28.02 -27.45 -13.11
N PRO A 224 -26.95 -27.40 -13.93
CA PRO A 224 -26.24 -28.61 -14.28
C PRO A 224 -25.79 -29.22 -12.95
N GLY A 225 -26.25 -30.44 -12.65
CA GLY A 225 -25.97 -31.12 -11.39
C GLY A 225 -24.50 -30.93 -11.03
N GLY A 226 -24.23 -30.24 -9.93
CA GLY A 226 -22.89 -29.78 -9.57
C GLY A 226 -21.91 -30.94 -9.69
N ARG A 227 -20.99 -30.87 -10.66
CA ARG A 227 -19.94 -31.87 -10.79
C ARG A 227 -19.02 -31.72 -9.59
N LYS A 228 -19.26 -32.53 -8.55
CA LYS A 228 -18.34 -32.71 -7.43
C LYS A 228 -17.02 -33.24 -7.99
N ARG A 229 -15.97 -32.41 -8.04
CA ARG A 229 -14.60 -32.94 -8.03
C ARG A 229 -14.15 -32.94 -6.58
N HIS A 230 -14.36 -34.08 -5.92
CA HIS A 230 -13.59 -34.39 -4.72
C HIS A 230 -12.15 -34.63 -5.20
N ILE A 231 -11.20 -33.79 -4.80
CA ILE A 231 -9.79 -34.14 -4.93
C ILE A 231 -9.51 -35.09 -3.76
N GLN A 232 -9.71 -36.39 -4.00
CA GLN A 232 -9.19 -37.44 -3.15
C GLN A 232 -7.98 -38.03 -3.87
N GLU A 233 -6.83 -38.01 -3.22
CA GLU A 233 -5.59 -38.56 -3.74
C GLU A 233 -5.73 -40.07 -3.95
N SER A 234 -5.81 -40.50 -5.22
CA SER A 234 -5.48 -41.89 -5.56
C SER A 234 -4.96 -41.99 -7.00
N GLY A 235 -3.66 -42.23 -7.09
CA GLY A 235 -2.91 -43.01 -8.09
C GLY A 235 -3.31 -43.07 -9.57
N ARG A 236 -2.29 -42.76 -10.39
CA ARG A 236 -1.94 -43.24 -11.75
C ARG A 236 -2.41 -42.45 -13.00
N MET A 237 -1.41 -41.69 -13.48
CA MET A 237 -0.90 -41.49 -14.84
C MET A 237 -1.65 -40.61 -15.87
N VAL A 238 -0.80 -39.72 -16.42
CA VAL A 238 -0.86 -38.89 -17.64
C VAL A 238 -1.60 -37.54 -17.55
N ALA A 239 -0.87 -36.47 -17.20
CA ALA A 239 -0.94 -35.13 -17.81
C ALA A 239 0.14 -34.21 -17.19
N GLU A 240 1.30 -34.12 -17.85
CA GLU A 240 2.44 -33.27 -17.45
C GLU A 240 2.21 -31.73 -17.47
N PRO A 241 1.18 -31.15 -18.12
CA PRO A 241 0.90 -29.70 -18.01
C PRO A 241 0.19 -29.29 -16.72
N ALA A 242 -0.56 -30.20 -16.07
CA ALA A 242 -1.43 -29.85 -14.94
C ALA A 242 -0.68 -29.72 -13.60
N ARG A 243 0.54 -30.23 -13.51
CA ARG A 243 1.33 -30.25 -12.27
C ARG A 243 1.87 -28.87 -11.89
N LYS A 244 2.45 -28.15 -12.86
CA LYS A 244 2.99 -26.79 -12.66
C LYS A 244 1.92 -25.75 -12.31
N GLN A 245 0.70 -25.94 -12.82
CA GLN A 245 -0.43 -25.05 -12.57
C GLN A 245 -0.92 -25.16 -11.12
N ARG A 246 -0.83 -26.35 -10.51
CA ARG A 246 -1.18 -26.57 -9.10
C ARG A 246 -0.12 -26.09 -8.13
N GLU A 247 1.15 -26.08 -8.51
CA GLU A 247 2.28 -25.67 -7.64
C GLU A 247 2.19 -24.19 -7.21
N GLN A 248 1.35 -23.38 -7.86
CA GLN A 248 1.16 -21.95 -7.55
C GLN A 248 -0.20 -21.62 -6.93
N ASP A 249 -1.12 -22.59 -6.87
CA ASP A 249 -2.42 -22.38 -6.23
C ASP A 249 -2.22 -22.27 -4.70
N TRP A 250 -2.95 -21.34 -4.07
CA TRP A 250 -2.76 -21.02 -2.65
C TRP A 250 -3.02 -22.20 -1.71
N ASP A 251 -3.93 -23.12 -2.08
CA ASP A 251 -4.23 -24.32 -1.30
C ASP A 251 -3.08 -25.31 -1.34
N TYR A 252 -2.39 -25.44 -2.48
CA TYR A 252 -1.16 -26.21 -2.59
C TYR A 252 -0.04 -25.63 -1.73
N ILE A 253 0.11 -24.30 -1.73
CA ILE A 253 1.11 -23.60 -0.90
C ILE A 253 0.84 -23.82 0.60
N ILE A 254 -0.43 -23.87 1.03
CA ILE A 254 -0.77 -24.26 2.41
C ILE A 254 -0.27 -25.67 2.71
N GLN A 255 -0.52 -26.63 1.81
CA GLN A 255 -0.10 -28.02 2.03
C GLN A 255 1.43 -28.14 2.03
N GLU A 256 2.14 -27.44 1.16
CA GLU A 256 3.59 -27.38 1.18
C GLU A 256 4.10 -26.83 2.52
N LYS A 257 3.57 -25.68 2.99
CA LYS A 257 3.98 -25.10 4.28
C LYS A 257 3.65 -25.98 5.46
N LYS A 258 2.57 -26.76 5.36
CA LYS A 258 2.23 -27.79 6.34
C LYS A 258 3.28 -28.90 6.37
N GLN A 259 3.74 -29.38 5.20
CA GLN A 259 4.81 -30.38 5.12
C GLN A 259 6.16 -29.82 5.62
N ASP A 260 6.50 -28.59 5.26
CA ASP A 260 7.69 -27.89 5.75
C ASP A 260 7.68 -27.86 7.28
N PHE A 261 6.54 -27.53 7.89
CA PHE A 261 6.39 -27.50 9.35
C PHE A 261 6.51 -28.88 9.99
N ILE A 262 5.89 -29.92 9.39
CA ILE A 262 6.02 -31.31 9.84
C ILE A 262 7.50 -31.72 9.87
N ALA A 263 8.24 -31.41 8.81
CA ALA A 263 9.66 -31.72 8.69
C ALA A 263 10.55 -30.89 9.62
N GLU A 264 10.31 -29.57 9.71
CA GLU A 264 11.07 -28.63 10.54
C GLU A 264 10.98 -28.97 12.03
N TRP A 265 9.80 -29.41 12.49
CA TRP A 265 9.51 -29.65 13.89
C TRP A 265 9.51 -31.13 14.30
N ASP A 266 9.80 -32.04 13.36
CA ASP A 266 9.81 -33.50 13.56
C ASP A 266 8.51 -34.01 14.22
N VAL A 267 7.37 -33.50 13.74
CA VAL A 267 6.04 -33.91 14.22
C VAL A 267 5.39 -34.86 13.22
N ASN A 268 4.63 -35.84 13.69
CA ASN A 268 3.97 -36.81 12.79
C ASN A 268 2.94 -36.17 11.85
N SER A 269 2.32 -35.10 12.32
CA SER A 269 1.14 -34.49 11.75
C SER A 269 1.03 -33.04 12.22
N ALA A 270 0.49 -32.20 11.34
CA ALA A 270 0.18 -30.82 11.66
C ALA A 270 -1.27 -30.50 11.28
N THR A 271 -1.83 -29.48 11.91
CA THR A 271 -3.07 -28.82 11.55
C THR A 271 -2.75 -27.41 11.10
N CYS A 272 -3.48 -26.92 10.11
CA CYS A 272 -3.32 -25.57 9.60
C CYS A 272 -4.54 -24.77 10.00
N LYS A 273 -4.41 -23.73 10.82
CA LYS A 273 -5.51 -22.81 11.10
C LYS A 273 -5.48 -21.64 10.16
N VAL A 274 -6.41 -21.56 9.22
CA VAL A 274 -6.58 -20.34 8.42
C VAL A 274 -7.35 -19.31 9.24
N TRP A 275 -6.85 -18.08 9.31
CA TRP A 275 -7.46 -16.96 10.03
C TRP A 275 -8.13 -15.94 9.10
N GLY A 276 -7.71 -15.87 7.83
CA GLY A 276 -8.31 -14.96 6.87
C GLY A 276 -7.81 -15.15 5.44
N ILE A 277 -8.61 -14.73 4.46
CA ILE A 277 -8.30 -14.75 3.02
C ILE A 277 -8.69 -13.42 2.39
N ALA A 278 -7.82 -12.86 1.57
CA ALA A 278 -8.05 -11.64 0.81
C ALA A 278 -7.59 -11.77 -0.65
N LYS A 279 -8.31 -11.13 -1.57
CA LYS A 279 -7.94 -11.07 -2.99
C LYS A 279 -7.24 -9.75 -3.28
N SER A 280 -6.15 -9.81 -4.04
CA SER A 280 -5.44 -8.63 -4.51
C SER A 280 -6.28 -7.82 -5.52
N PRO A 281 -6.22 -6.47 -5.47
CA PRO A 281 -6.84 -5.61 -6.48
C PRO A 281 -6.27 -5.82 -7.89
N PHE A 282 -5.09 -6.43 -8.03
CA PHE A 282 -4.43 -6.65 -9.32
C PHE A 282 -4.86 -7.93 -10.06
N SER A 283 -5.90 -8.63 -9.56
CA SER A 283 -6.43 -9.89 -10.13
C SER A 283 -5.44 -11.07 -10.05
N GLY A 284 -5.92 -12.26 -9.68
CA GLY A 284 -5.12 -13.49 -9.74
C GLY A 284 -4.25 -13.80 -8.52
N ILE A 285 -3.98 -12.84 -7.62
CA ILE A 285 -3.24 -13.10 -6.37
C ILE A 285 -4.22 -13.20 -5.18
N ILE A 286 -4.06 -14.24 -4.38
CA ILE A 286 -4.82 -14.49 -3.15
C ILE A 286 -3.83 -14.51 -1.98
N ALA A 287 -4.11 -13.72 -0.94
CA ALA A 287 -3.38 -13.69 0.31
C ALA A 287 -4.17 -14.47 1.38
N VAL A 288 -3.50 -15.31 2.16
CA VAL A 288 -4.12 -16.16 3.19
C VAL A 288 -3.28 -16.08 4.46
N VAL A 289 -3.90 -15.81 5.61
CA VAL A 289 -3.24 -15.85 6.92
C VAL A 289 -3.50 -17.21 7.55
N ILE A 290 -2.46 -17.93 7.96
CA ILE A 290 -2.52 -19.27 8.54
C ILE A 290 -1.68 -19.41 9.81
N SER A 291 -1.96 -20.37 10.69
CA SER A 291 -1.05 -20.85 11.73
C SER A 291 -0.90 -22.36 11.57
N LEU A 292 0.24 -22.91 11.95
CA LEU A 292 0.50 -24.35 11.88
C LEU A 292 0.77 -24.89 13.28
N GLU A 293 0.11 -25.98 13.65
CA GLU A 293 0.19 -26.58 14.98
C GLU A 293 0.35 -28.10 14.87
N PRO A 294 1.10 -28.78 15.75
CA PRO A 294 1.16 -30.23 15.75
C PRO A 294 -0.20 -30.85 16.12
N ASP A 295 -0.66 -31.85 15.36
CA ASP A 295 -1.97 -32.51 15.60
C ASP A 295 -1.91 -33.46 16.82
N ASP A 296 -0.75 -34.09 17.06
CA ASP A 296 -0.57 -35.20 18.01
C ASP A 296 -0.13 -34.76 19.43
N SER A 297 -0.08 -33.47 19.73
CA SER A 297 0.38 -32.95 21.04
C SER A 297 -0.77 -32.39 21.89
N LEU A 298 -0.78 -32.69 23.20
CA LEU A 298 -1.64 -32.01 24.17
C LEU A 298 -1.42 -30.50 24.05
N GLN A 299 -2.49 -29.75 23.74
CA GLN A 299 -2.50 -28.29 23.60
C GLN A 299 -2.07 -27.60 24.91
N TYR A 300 -0.77 -27.53 25.17
CA TYR A 300 -0.21 -26.60 26.12
C TYR A 300 0.00 -25.29 25.37
N VAL A 301 -0.98 -24.39 25.50
CA VAL A 301 -0.86 -23.00 25.04
C VAL A 301 0.34 -22.39 25.76
N THR A 302 1.47 -22.30 25.07
CA THR A 302 2.55 -21.40 25.46
C THR A 302 2.40 -20.16 24.60
N HIS A 303 2.01 -19.06 25.25
CA HIS A 303 1.64 -17.75 24.69
C HIS A 303 2.68 -17.11 23.75
N SER A 304 3.87 -17.72 23.63
CA SER A 304 5.03 -17.19 22.91
C SER A 304 5.32 -17.88 21.58
N ARG A 305 4.48 -18.82 21.09
CA ARG A 305 4.83 -19.67 19.91
C ARG A 305 3.76 -19.83 18.83
N GLU A 306 2.63 -19.12 18.90
CA GLU A 306 1.64 -19.08 17.81
C GLU A 306 2.06 -18.05 16.75
N THR A 307 2.93 -18.43 15.81
CA THR A 307 3.27 -17.56 14.67
C THR A 307 2.18 -17.67 13.60
N SER A 308 1.57 -16.54 13.24
CA SER A 308 0.68 -16.45 12.08
C SER A 308 1.52 -16.16 10.83
N ARG A 309 1.25 -16.90 9.76
CA ARG A 309 1.95 -16.87 8.49
C ARG A 309 1.03 -16.31 7.41
N LEU A 310 1.43 -15.22 6.76
CA LEU A 310 0.75 -14.70 5.56
C LEU A 310 1.36 -15.34 4.30
N ILE A 311 0.57 -16.10 3.55
CA ILE A 311 0.99 -16.74 2.30
C ILE A 311 0.29 -16.08 1.11
N PHE A 312 0.95 -16.08 -0.05
CA PHE A 312 0.39 -15.61 -1.31
C PHE A 312 0.36 -16.75 -2.32
N GLY A 313 -0.77 -16.93 -3.01
CA GLY A 313 -0.88 -17.85 -4.13
C GLY A 313 -1.40 -17.15 -5.38
N ILE A 314 -1.06 -17.71 -6.54
CA ILE A 314 -1.41 -17.20 -7.86
C ILE A 314 -2.38 -18.19 -8.51
N ARG A 315 -3.53 -17.70 -9.00
CA ARG A 315 -4.47 -18.54 -9.75
C ARG A 315 -4.25 -18.41 -11.25
N SER A 316 -4.34 -19.56 -11.92
CA SER A 316 -4.16 -19.80 -13.37
C SER A 316 -4.96 -18.92 -14.35
N GLU A 317 -5.85 -18.05 -13.90
CA GLU A 317 -6.47 -17.03 -14.76
C GLU A 317 -5.44 -16.04 -15.36
N GLY A 318 -4.23 -15.97 -14.79
CA GLY A 318 -3.12 -15.19 -15.33
C GLY A 318 -2.32 -15.88 -16.45
N GLU A 319 -2.39 -17.20 -16.60
CA GLU A 319 -1.50 -17.92 -17.53
C GLU A 319 -1.77 -17.57 -19.00
N ASP A 320 -3.02 -17.26 -19.35
CA ASP A 320 -3.41 -16.97 -20.73
C ASP A 320 -3.17 -15.50 -21.12
N VAL A 321 -3.13 -14.58 -20.15
CA VAL A 321 -2.73 -13.18 -20.37
C VAL A 321 -1.21 -13.09 -20.46
N VAL A 322 -0.48 -13.82 -19.63
CA VAL A 322 0.99 -13.90 -19.66
C VAL A 322 1.47 -14.62 -20.92
N LYS A 323 0.91 -15.77 -21.30
CA LYS A 323 1.32 -16.48 -22.54
C LYS A 323 0.96 -15.71 -23.82
N ARG A 324 -0.11 -14.90 -23.84
CA ARG A 324 -0.44 -14.01 -24.98
C ARG A 324 0.40 -12.73 -25.03
N LEU A 325 0.89 -12.23 -23.89
CA LEU A 325 1.75 -11.03 -23.84
C LEU A 325 3.21 -11.30 -24.18
N TYR A 326 3.67 -12.57 -24.12
CA TYR A 326 5.09 -12.92 -24.30
C TYR A 326 5.41 -13.85 -25.50
N GLY A 327 4.49 -13.88 -26.49
CA GLY A 327 4.89 -13.72 -27.90
C GLY A 327 4.67 -14.91 -28.86
N GLN A 328 3.94 -14.64 -29.96
CA GLN A 328 4.42 -14.90 -31.32
C GLN A 328 3.86 -13.86 -32.32
N GLU A 329 4.81 -13.15 -32.95
CA GLU A 329 4.79 -12.37 -34.20
C GLU A 329 3.88 -11.13 -34.43
N LYS A 330 4.60 -9.98 -34.50
CA LYS A 330 4.50 -8.83 -35.43
C LYS A 330 3.14 -8.13 -35.65
N LEU A 331 2.96 -6.96 -35.03
CA LEU A 331 2.89 -5.60 -35.64
C LEU A 331 2.36 -4.54 -34.62
N PRO A 332 2.48 -3.23 -34.89
CA PRO A 332 3.00 -2.23 -33.95
C PRO A 332 1.88 -1.44 -33.23
N LEU A 333 2.14 -0.99 -31.99
CA LEU A 333 1.74 0.33 -31.46
C LEU A 333 2.16 0.46 -29.97
N ILE A 334 2.89 1.53 -29.68
CA ILE A 334 3.04 2.25 -28.39
C ILE A 334 3.41 1.37 -27.17
N THR A 335 4.71 1.29 -26.91
CA THR A 335 5.37 0.59 -25.81
C THR A 335 5.04 1.18 -24.43
N TRP A 336 4.35 0.41 -23.60
CA TRP A 336 4.61 0.37 -22.15
C TRP A 336 5.56 -0.82 -21.90
N HIS A 337 6.74 -0.56 -21.33
CA HIS A 337 7.73 -1.61 -21.04
C HIS A 337 7.27 -2.51 -19.87
N SER A 338 7.03 -3.79 -20.21
CA SER A 338 7.20 -5.05 -19.45
C SER A 338 7.00 -5.08 -17.92
N SER A 339 5.88 -5.67 -17.48
CA SER A 339 5.46 -5.88 -16.10
C SER A 339 5.51 -7.35 -15.62
N HIS A 340 6.50 -8.15 -16.05
CA HIS A 340 6.69 -9.52 -15.55
C HIS A 340 7.62 -9.60 -14.33
N ASN A 341 8.45 -8.57 -14.11
CA ASN A 341 9.35 -8.50 -12.95
C ASN A 341 8.61 -8.01 -11.69
N PHE A 342 7.66 -7.08 -11.84
CA PHE A 342 6.93 -6.42 -10.75
C PHE A 342 6.15 -7.35 -9.79
N ILE A 343 5.60 -8.48 -10.27
CA ILE A 343 4.74 -9.36 -9.45
C ILE A 343 5.57 -10.29 -8.54
N THR A 344 6.65 -10.86 -9.06
CA THR A 344 7.64 -11.62 -8.27
C THR A 344 8.31 -10.70 -7.25
N GLU A 345 8.56 -9.45 -7.62
CA GLU A 345 9.14 -8.43 -6.77
C GLU A 345 8.23 -8.05 -5.59
N CYS A 346 6.93 -7.82 -5.80
CA CYS A 346 6.00 -7.53 -4.70
C CYS A 346 5.86 -8.71 -3.72
N ALA A 347 5.78 -9.95 -4.21
CA ALA A 347 5.67 -11.13 -3.34
C ALA A 347 6.89 -11.29 -2.42
N ASN A 348 8.09 -11.10 -2.98
CA ASN A 348 9.31 -11.17 -2.19
C ASN A 348 9.51 -9.98 -1.24
N LEU A 349 8.99 -8.80 -1.59
CA LEU A 349 8.98 -7.61 -0.72
C LEU A 349 8.01 -7.75 0.46
N PHE A 350 6.93 -8.52 0.32
CA PHE A 350 6.03 -8.85 1.44
C PHE A 350 6.59 -9.96 2.34
N ASP A 351 7.26 -10.97 1.78
CA ASP A 351 7.99 -11.97 2.58
C ASP A 351 9.17 -11.35 3.34
N ALA A 352 9.76 -10.29 2.78
CA ALA A 352 10.76 -9.44 3.45
C ALA A 352 10.22 -8.71 4.66
N GLU A 353 9.12 -7.99 4.49
CA GLU A 353 8.44 -7.25 5.55
C GLU A 353 8.03 -8.18 6.70
N ARG A 354 7.55 -9.38 6.35
CA ARG A 354 7.20 -10.42 7.30
C ARG A 354 8.41 -10.99 8.07
N THR A 355 9.51 -11.27 7.38
CA THR A 355 10.77 -11.70 8.00
C THR A 355 11.34 -10.62 8.93
N LEU A 356 11.14 -9.34 8.59
CA LEU A 356 11.52 -8.21 9.44
C LEU A 356 10.70 -8.13 10.71
N ILE A 357 9.38 -8.30 10.62
CA ILE A 357 8.49 -8.35 11.78
C ILE A 357 8.91 -9.49 12.71
N ASP A 358 9.12 -10.70 12.17
CA ASP A 358 9.55 -11.89 12.93
C ASP A 358 10.93 -11.70 13.61
N ILE A 359 11.82 -10.88 13.04
CA ILE A 359 13.13 -10.56 13.63
C ILE A 359 13.03 -9.47 14.69
N SER A 360 12.17 -8.45 14.50
CA SER A 360 11.94 -7.40 15.50
C SER A 360 11.39 -7.99 16.80
N GLU A 361 10.53 -9.00 16.68
CA GLU A 361 9.86 -9.67 17.79
C GLU A 361 10.71 -10.79 18.42
N GLY A 362 11.89 -11.08 17.85
CA GLY A 362 12.82 -12.09 18.35
C GLY A 362 12.38 -13.55 18.15
N SER A 363 11.43 -13.80 17.25
CA SER A 363 10.75 -15.10 17.07
C SER A 363 11.36 -15.99 15.98
N ALA A 364 12.29 -15.51 15.17
CA ALA A 364 12.91 -16.28 14.08
C ALA A 364 14.13 -17.15 14.50
N SER A 365 14.22 -18.38 13.96
CA SER A 365 15.38 -19.29 14.12
C SER A 365 16.61 -18.75 13.36
N ALA A 366 17.82 -19.21 13.72
CA ALA A 366 19.06 -18.70 13.10
C ALA A 366 19.16 -18.99 11.60
N ASP A 367 18.60 -20.13 11.13
CA ASP A 367 18.67 -20.56 9.74
C ASP A 367 17.60 -19.91 8.85
N SER A 368 16.40 -19.62 9.37
CA SER A 368 15.36 -18.88 8.61
C SER A 368 15.69 -17.40 8.43
N LYS A 369 16.51 -16.83 9.32
CA LYS A 369 17.09 -15.49 9.20
C LYS A 369 18.07 -15.37 8.03
N ILE A 370 18.73 -16.45 7.63
CA ILE A 370 19.78 -16.41 6.60
C ILE A 370 19.15 -16.50 5.20
N THR A 371 18.19 -17.42 4.99
CA THR A 371 17.58 -17.66 3.68
C THR A 371 16.69 -16.52 3.19
N GLY A 372 15.83 -15.95 4.04
CA GLY A 372 15.00 -14.79 3.67
C GLY A 372 15.84 -13.54 3.36
N PHE A 373 16.93 -13.33 4.10
CA PHE A 373 17.87 -12.23 3.84
C PHE A 373 18.64 -12.41 2.54
N ASP A 374 19.04 -13.63 2.19
CA ASP A 374 19.81 -13.89 0.98
C ASP A 374 18.94 -13.78 -0.28
N THR A 375 17.69 -14.26 -0.25
CA THR A 375 16.72 -14.01 -1.35
C THR A 375 16.45 -12.52 -1.54
N LEU A 376 16.33 -11.77 -0.44
CA LEU A 376 16.21 -10.31 -0.51
C LEU A 376 17.43 -9.62 -1.06
N LYS A 377 18.63 -10.02 -0.63
CA LYS A 377 19.86 -9.51 -1.21
C LYS A 377 19.89 -9.81 -2.71
N GLU A 378 19.47 -10.99 -3.15
CA GLU A 378 19.41 -11.32 -4.59
C GLU A 378 18.46 -10.42 -5.37
N ILE A 379 17.28 -10.08 -4.82
CA ILE A 379 16.32 -9.16 -5.47
C ILE A 379 16.82 -7.72 -5.44
N ILE A 380 17.37 -7.28 -4.31
CA ILE A 380 17.99 -5.96 -4.19
C ILE A 380 19.16 -5.83 -5.17
N ASN A 381 19.95 -6.91 -5.33
CA ASN A 381 21.04 -6.99 -6.29
C ASN A 381 20.54 -7.07 -7.73
N SER A 382 19.35 -7.65 -7.99
CA SER A 382 18.74 -7.66 -9.32
C SER A 382 18.20 -6.29 -9.74
N TYR A 383 17.83 -5.44 -8.78
CA TYR A 383 17.52 -4.03 -9.02
C TYR A 383 18.76 -3.12 -9.07
N SER A 384 19.87 -3.51 -8.44
CA SER A 384 21.06 -2.67 -8.32
C SER A 384 21.92 -2.58 -9.60
N LEU A 385 21.44 -3.05 -10.76
CA LEU A 385 22.23 -3.09 -11.99
C LEU A 385 21.40 -2.81 -13.25
N THR A 386 20.77 -1.64 -13.35
CA THR A 386 20.97 -0.91 -14.61
C THR A 386 22.42 -0.42 -14.59
N GLN A 387 23.19 -0.61 -15.65
CA GLN A 387 24.57 -0.10 -15.69
C GLN A 387 24.61 1.45 -15.67
N ASP A 388 23.45 2.09 -15.83
CA ASP A 388 23.27 3.53 -15.87
C ASP A 388 22.25 3.98 -14.81
N PRO A 389 22.72 4.48 -13.64
CA PRO A 389 21.86 5.00 -12.56
C PRO A 389 20.94 6.14 -12.99
N SER A 390 21.25 6.82 -14.09
CA SER A 390 20.42 7.92 -14.60
C SER A 390 19.12 7.44 -15.25
N ALA A 391 19.08 6.20 -15.73
CA ALA A 391 17.90 5.58 -16.33
C ALA A 391 16.75 5.36 -15.32
N ASP A 392 17.08 5.25 -14.03
CA ASP A 392 16.13 5.03 -12.94
C ASP A 392 15.61 6.35 -12.32
N LEU A 393 15.98 7.50 -12.88
CA LEU A 393 15.43 8.79 -12.46
C LEU A 393 14.05 9.03 -13.06
N VAL A 394 13.05 9.13 -12.18
CA VAL A 394 11.69 9.50 -12.58
C VAL A 394 11.63 11.00 -12.77
N ARG A 395 11.59 11.48 -14.02
CA ARG A 395 11.31 12.89 -14.30
C ARG A 395 9.91 13.25 -13.79
N PRO A 396 9.77 14.17 -12.81
CA PRO A 396 8.48 14.51 -12.25
C PRO A 396 7.57 15.11 -13.32
N LYS A 397 6.36 14.55 -13.50
CA LYS A 397 5.33 15.12 -14.40
C LYS A 397 4.58 16.25 -13.72
N ILE A 398 5.31 17.27 -13.25
CA ILE A 398 4.75 18.42 -12.53
C ILE A 398 4.66 19.58 -13.52
N THR A 399 3.44 19.92 -13.95
CA THR A 399 3.20 21.05 -14.87
C THR A 399 3.01 22.36 -14.12
N THR A 400 3.17 23.49 -14.80
CA THR A 400 2.84 24.81 -14.26
C THR A 400 1.32 24.92 -14.03
N ASN A 401 0.89 25.77 -13.08
CA ASN A 401 -0.53 26.02 -12.73
C ASN A 401 -1.31 24.80 -12.21
N ILE A 402 -0.70 23.98 -11.36
CA ILE A 402 -1.38 22.88 -10.68
C ILE A 402 -1.87 23.32 -9.29
N SER A 403 -3.02 22.80 -8.86
CA SER A 403 -3.50 23.00 -7.49
C SER A 403 -2.54 22.38 -6.46
N ARG A 404 -2.50 22.95 -5.25
CA ARG A 404 -1.75 22.40 -4.09
C ARG A 404 -1.96 20.90 -3.92
N LEU A 405 -3.20 20.43 -3.92
CA LEU A 405 -3.54 19.01 -3.76
C LEU A 405 -2.99 18.15 -4.89
N ALA A 406 -3.01 18.64 -6.14
CA ALA A 406 -2.43 17.93 -7.28
C ALA A 406 -0.90 17.88 -7.21
N LEU A 407 -0.26 18.93 -6.69
CA LEU A 407 1.19 18.94 -6.43
C LEU A 407 1.56 17.93 -5.35
N ILE A 408 0.83 17.90 -4.23
CA ILE A 408 1.01 16.94 -3.13
C ILE A 408 0.84 15.50 -3.61
N ASP A 409 -0.25 15.21 -4.32
CA ASP A 409 -0.51 13.88 -4.89
C ASP A 409 0.58 13.48 -5.90
N GLY A 410 1.00 14.41 -6.77
CA GLY A 410 2.09 14.16 -7.72
C GLY A 410 3.43 13.84 -7.03
N LEU A 411 3.81 14.62 -6.01
CA LEU A 411 5.03 14.40 -5.22
C LEU A 411 5.00 13.07 -4.47
N SER A 412 3.84 12.72 -3.91
CA SER A 412 3.64 11.44 -3.21
C SER A 412 3.82 10.28 -4.20
N ARG A 413 3.11 10.31 -5.33
CA ARG A 413 3.17 9.24 -6.32
C ARG A 413 4.54 9.07 -6.94
N ASN A 414 5.27 10.15 -7.25
CA ASN A 414 6.60 10.05 -7.85
C ASN A 414 7.64 9.37 -6.94
N ILE A 415 7.42 9.35 -5.62
CA ILE A 415 8.32 8.73 -4.65
C ILE A 415 7.78 7.38 -4.19
N PHE A 416 6.47 7.26 -3.95
CA PHE A 416 5.88 6.07 -3.35
C PHE A 416 5.43 5.01 -4.35
N ASP A 417 4.99 5.39 -5.55
CA ASP A 417 4.46 4.45 -6.54
C ASP A 417 5.53 3.66 -7.32
N PRO A 418 6.71 4.23 -7.66
CA PRO A 418 7.73 3.48 -8.41
C PRO A 418 8.21 2.24 -7.64
N SER A 419 8.12 1.10 -8.31
CA SER A 419 8.47 -0.20 -7.74
C SER A 419 9.93 -0.28 -7.30
N HIS A 420 10.86 0.24 -8.11
CA HIS A 420 12.29 0.25 -7.81
C HIS A 420 12.61 1.10 -6.56
N LEU A 421 11.95 2.25 -6.37
CA LEU A 421 12.11 3.06 -5.15
C LEU A 421 11.54 2.34 -3.93
N THR A 422 10.41 1.65 -4.09
CA THR A 422 9.84 0.82 -3.03
C THR A 422 10.78 -0.32 -2.63
N ALA A 423 11.39 -0.99 -3.60
CA ALA A 423 12.39 -2.03 -3.36
C ALA A 423 13.61 -1.48 -2.61
N LEU A 424 14.11 -0.30 -3.01
CA LEU A 424 15.23 0.36 -2.32
C LEU A 424 14.89 0.74 -0.86
N ARG A 425 13.69 1.26 -0.59
CA ARG A 425 13.26 1.54 0.79
C ARG A 425 13.24 0.29 1.66
N LEU A 426 12.71 -0.80 1.11
CA LEU A 426 12.68 -2.09 1.80
C LEU A 426 14.10 -2.66 1.99
N ALA A 427 15.00 -2.46 1.02
CA ALA A 427 16.42 -2.77 1.16
C ALA A 427 17.06 -2.02 2.34
N VAL A 428 16.77 -0.72 2.47
CA VAL A 428 17.25 0.11 3.58
C VAL A 428 16.72 -0.41 4.91
N CYS A 429 15.41 -0.71 4.99
CA CYS A 429 14.83 -1.35 6.17
C CYS A 429 15.57 -2.64 6.54
N LEU A 430 15.78 -3.53 5.58
CA LEU A 430 16.45 -4.81 5.80
C LEU A 430 17.88 -4.65 6.30
N ARG A 431 18.62 -3.66 5.79
CA ARG A 431 19.99 -3.42 6.27
C ARG A 431 20.01 -2.95 7.72
N LEU A 432 19.02 -2.17 8.15
CA LEU A 432 18.94 -1.68 9.54
C LEU A 432 18.78 -2.84 10.54
N PHE A 433 18.08 -3.91 10.17
CA PHE A 433 17.69 -4.96 11.10
C PHE A 433 18.83 -5.81 11.73
N PRO A 434 19.84 -6.30 10.98
CA PRO A 434 20.91 -7.13 11.53
C PRO A 434 21.85 -6.41 12.51
N GLN A 435 21.93 -5.07 12.48
CA GLN A 435 22.94 -4.31 13.24
C GLN A 435 22.40 -3.73 14.55
N CYS A 436 21.11 -3.90 14.83
CA CYS A 436 20.38 -3.26 15.94
C CYS A 436 20.41 -4.01 17.28
N ARG A 437 21.26 -5.02 17.49
CA ARG A 437 21.35 -5.70 18.80
C ARG A 437 22.79 -5.78 19.32
N ARG A 438 23.07 -5.06 20.41
CA ARG A 438 24.10 -5.46 21.38
C ARG A 438 23.57 -6.56 22.30
N ASP A 439 24.49 -7.31 22.92
CA ASP A 439 24.20 -8.29 23.97
C ASP A 439 23.52 -7.67 25.22
N ASP A 440 23.57 -6.34 25.38
CA ASP A 440 22.93 -5.61 26.48
C ASP A 440 21.51 -5.08 26.15
N GLY A 441 20.98 -5.37 24.96
CA GLY A 441 19.64 -4.93 24.54
C GLY A 441 19.54 -3.48 24.10
N THR A 442 20.65 -2.74 24.01
CA THR A 442 20.65 -1.39 23.41
C THR A 442 20.77 -1.46 21.88
N LEU A 443 19.89 -0.71 21.20
CA LEU A 443 19.97 -0.49 19.75
C LEU A 443 21.19 0.40 19.46
N ILE A 444 22.18 -0.13 18.74
CA ILE A 444 23.11 0.72 17.98
C ILE A 444 22.59 0.73 16.55
N ILE A 445 22.18 1.89 16.06
CA ILE A 445 21.85 2.07 14.65
C ILE A 445 23.08 2.69 13.98
N PRO A 446 23.72 2.03 13.01
CA PRO A 446 24.74 2.66 12.20
C PRO A 446 24.14 3.86 11.45
N LEU A 447 24.87 4.97 11.35
CA LEU A 447 24.54 6.02 10.39
C LEU A 447 24.66 5.43 8.97
N TYR A 448 23.53 5.04 8.39
CA TYR A 448 23.49 4.45 7.06
C TYR A 448 23.74 5.51 5.98
N LYS A 449 24.56 5.16 4.99
CA LYS A 449 24.69 5.93 3.75
C LYS A 449 23.35 5.93 3.03
N ASP A 450 22.87 7.11 2.67
CA ASP A 450 21.65 7.26 1.88
C ASP A 450 21.76 6.53 0.54
N GLU A 451 20.67 5.89 0.07
CA GLU A 451 20.67 5.26 -1.26
C GLU A 451 20.66 6.33 -2.35
N PRO A 452 21.70 6.45 -3.19
CA PRO A 452 21.87 7.58 -4.09
C PRO A 452 20.70 7.78 -5.06
N VAL A 453 20.11 6.70 -5.56
CA VAL A 453 18.96 6.74 -6.50
C VAL A 453 17.72 7.33 -5.84
N MET A 454 17.50 7.00 -4.56
CA MET A 454 16.37 7.50 -3.78
C MET A 454 16.55 8.98 -3.46
N VAL A 455 17.76 9.39 -3.06
CA VAL A 455 18.11 10.81 -2.85
C VAL A 455 18.00 11.59 -4.16
N ALA A 456 18.44 11.03 -5.28
CA ALA A 456 18.35 11.70 -6.58
C ALA A 456 16.88 11.93 -7.00
N ASN A 457 16.01 10.94 -6.81
CA ASN A 457 14.57 11.10 -7.06
C ASN A 457 13.94 12.12 -6.10
N LEU A 458 14.35 12.14 -4.84
CA LEU A 458 13.92 13.15 -3.86
C LEU A 458 14.31 14.56 -4.30
N VAL A 459 15.60 14.76 -4.63
CA VAL A 459 16.14 16.04 -5.15
C VAL A 459 15.37 16.50 -6.39
N MET A 460 15.16 15.61 -7.37
CA MET A 460 14.42 15.94 -8.60
C MET A 460 13.00 16.45 -8.31
N ASN A 461 12.30 15.82 -7.39
CA ASN A 461 10.95 16.22 -6.99
C ASN A 461 10.96 17.58 -6.26
N ILE A 462 11.92 17.83 -5.38
CA ILE A 462 12.07 19.12 -4.69
C ILE A 462 12.36 20.25 -5.68
N LEU A 463 13.31 20.06 -6.60
CA LEU A 463 13.66 21.05 -7.62
C LEU A 463 12.50 21.33 -8.58
N ALA A 464 11.71 20.31 -8.93
CA ALA A 464 10.51 20.47 -9.75
C ALA A 464 9.41 21.25 -9.00
N ALA A 465 9.11 20.89 -7.75
CA ALA A 465 8.12 21.58 -6.92
C ALA A 465 8.51 23.04 -6.64
N GLY A 466 9.78 23.29 -6.32
CA GLY A 466 10.31 24.64 -6.08
C GLY A 466 10.14 25.57 -7.27
N ARG A 467 10.34 25.06 -8.50
CA ARG A 467 10.07 25.82 -9.74
C ARG A 467 8.59 26.14 -9.93
N VAL A 468 7.70 25.18 -9.65
CA VAL A 468 6.25 25.40 -9.78
C VAL A 468 5.74 26.43 -8.77
N LEU A 469 6.21 26.35 -7.52
CA LEU A 469 5.86 27.31 -6.46
C LEU A 469 6.65 28.62 -6.53
N LYS A 470 7.59 28.73 -7.48
CA LYS A 470 8.53 29.87 -7.61
C LYS A 470 9.33 30.17 -6.33
N ALA A 471 9.38 29.24 -5.38
CA ALA A 471 10.12 29.28 -4.11
C ALA A 471 10.45 30.70 -3.59
N ARG A 472 9.45 31.57 -3.47
CA ARG A 472 9.66 33.02 -3.29
C ARG A 472 10.22 33.35 -1.91
N ASP A 473 9.77 32.61 -0.90
CA ASP A 473 10.19 32.85 0.48
C ASP A 473 11.64 32.37 0.74
N PRO A 474 12.34 32.98 1.71
CA PRO A 474 13.73 32.63 2.01
C PRO A 474 13.95 31.15 2.36
N LEU A 475 12.99 30.49 3.00
CA LEU A 475 13.12 29.09 3.40
C LEU A 475 13.01 28.18 2.18
N SER A 476 12.05 28.40 1.29
CA SER A 476 11.95 27.66 0.03
C SER A 476 13.19 27.82 -0.84
N ARG A 477 13.79 29.02 -0.90
CA ARG A 477 15.09 29.25 -1.59
C ARG A 477 16.21 28.40 -0.99
N ARG A 478 16.32 28.35 0.34
CA ARG A 478 17.28 27.48 1.04
C ARG A 478 17.05 26.00 0.74
N ILE A 479 15.79 25.55 0.69
CA ILE A 479 15.45 24.15 0.39
C ILE A 479 15.90 23.76 -1.02
N VAL A 480 15.59 24.58 -2.04
CA VAL A 480 15.97 24.25 -3.42
C VAL A 480 17.48 24.40 -3.65
N TYR A 481 18.14 25.34 -2.96
CA TYR A 481 19.60 25.43 -2.94
C TYR A 481 20.22 24.16 -2.34
N SER A 482 19.76 23.75 -1.15
CA SER A 482 20.19 22.53 -0.47
C SER A 482 20.03 21.30 -1.37
N ALA A 483 18.87 21.14 -2.03
CA ALA A 483 18.64 20.06 -2.98
C ALA A 483 19.62 20.09 -4.17
N ALA A 484 19.89 21.26 -4.75
CA ALA A 484 20.86 21.40 -5.83
C ALA A 484 22.29 21.07 -5.39
N MET A 485 22.68 21.47 -4.16
CA MET A 485 23.99 21.15 -3.59
C MET A 485 24.18 19.66 -3.39
N ILE A 486 23.14 18.92 -3.00
CA ILE A 486 23.21 17.45 -2.90
C ILE A 486 23.40 16.81 -4.27
N GLY A 487 22.71 17.37 -5.29
CA GLY A 487 22.92 17.02 -6.69
C GLY A 487 24.40 17.12 -7.09
N ILE A 488 25.06 18.21 -6.69
CA ILE A 488 26.47 18.48 -7.00
C ILE A 488 27.42 17.60 -6.18
N VAL A 489 27.30 17.63 -4.86
CA VAL A 489 28.29 17.06 -3.94
C VAL A 489 28.16 15.54 -3.84
N GLY A 490 26.93 15.04 -3.77
CA GLY A 490 26.65 13.62 -3.55
C GLY A 490 26.31 12.83 -4.80
N LEU A 491 25.73 13.48 -5.82
CA LEU A 491 24.99 12.79 -6.89
C LEU A 491 25.38 13.19 -8.31
N TRP A 492 26.49 13.90 -8.52
CA TRP A 492 26.86 14.41 -9.85
C TRP A 492 27.05 13.31 -10.91
N ARG A 493 27.29 12.07 -10.47
CA ARG A 493 27.43 10.89 -11.34
C ARG A 493 26.13 10.46 -12.02
N PHE A 494 24.98 11.00 -11.62
CA PHE A 494 23.71 10.83 -12.32
C PHE A 494 23.62 11.66 -13.62
N GLY A 495 24.69 12.41 -13.93
CA GLY A 495 24.84 13.10 -15.21
C GLY A 495 23.85 14.24 -15.42
N ALA A 496 23.66 14.60 -16.68
CA ALA A 496 22.84 15.71 -17.14
C ALA A 496 21.39 15.58 -16.65
N THR A 497 20.88 14.35 -16.49
CA THR A 497 19.50 14.10 -16.04
C THR A 497 19.19 14.74 -14.68
N LEU A 498 20.14 14.74 -13.75
CA LEU A 498 20.02 15.41 -12.44
C LEU A 498 20.65 16.81 -12.44
N LEU A 499 21.79 16.96 -13.11
CA LEU A 499 22.58 18.18 -13.07
C LEU A 499 21.96 19.36 -13.84
N GLU A 500 21.21 19.12 -14.92
CA GLU A 500 20.49 20.17 -15.64
C GLU A 500 19.44 20.86 -14.74
N PRO A 501 18.54 20.14 -14.05
CA PRO A 501 17.65 20.73 -13.04
C PRO A 501 18.37 21.50 -11.93
N CYS A 502 19.53 21.00 -11.46
CA CYS A 502 20.34 21.70 -10.46
C CYS A 502 20.85 23.03 -11.02
N TRP A 503 21.39 23.00 -12.23
CA TRP A 503 21.89 24.19 -12.94
C TRP A 503 20.79 25.26 -13.11
N GLU A 504 19.63 24.85 -13.62
CA GLU A 504 18.48 25.73 -13.81
C GLU A 504 18.06 26.40 -12.50
N THR A 505 18.07 25.64 -11.41
CA THR A 505 17.74 26.14 -10.07
C THR A 505 18.77 27.13 -9.56
N LEU A 506 20.06 26.84 -9.70
CA LEU A 506 21.14 27.75 -9.26
C LEU A 506 21.15 29.06 -10.05
N ARG A 507 20.97 29.00 -11.38
CA ARG A 507 20.82 30.21 -12.20
C ARG A 507 19.60 31.04 -11.78
N TRP A 508 18.49 30.36 -11.50
CA TRP A 508 17.30 31.03 -11.00
C TRP A 508 17.58 31.70 -9.66
N LEU A 509 18.18 31.02 -8.68
CA LEU A 509 18.54 31.59 -7.39
C LEU A 509 19.44 32.84 -7.52
N GLN A 510 20.48 32.77 -8.35
CA GLN A 510 21.38 33.90 -8.61
C GLN A 510 20.65 35.08 -9.29
N SER A 511 19.62 34.81 -10.11
CA SER A 511 18.78 35.88 -10.67
C SER A 511 17.90 36.58 -9.62
N GLN A 512 17.59 35.89 -8.51
CA GLN A 512 16.81 36.46 -7.41
C GLN A 512 17.68 37.19 -6.38
N ASP A 513 18.98 36.88 -6.31
CA ASP A 513 19.94 37.52 -5.41
C ASP A 513 21.28 37.75 -6.12
N SER A 514 21.52 38.97 -6.57
CA SER A 514 22.74 39.34 -7.29
C SER A 514 24.02 39.26 -6.43
N GLN A 515 23.90 39.19 -5.10
CA GLN A 515 25.05 39.04 -4.21
C GLN A 515 25.44 37.58 -4.00
N LEU A 516 24.58 36.64 -4.40
CA LEU A 516 24.84 35.22 -4.30
C LEU A 516 25.76 34.77 -5.45
N ASP A 517 27.03 34.62 -5.14
CA ASP A 517 28.00 34.04 -6.08
C ASP A 517 27.87 32.51 -6.11
N LEU A 518 27.44 31.96 -7.25
CA LEU A 518 27.32 30.52 -7.51
C LEU A 518 28.19 30.07 -8.70
N GLU A 519 29.21 30.86 -9.07
CA GLU A 519 30.00 30.62 -10.27
C GLU A 519 30.73 29.27 -10.20
N TRP A 520 31.27 28.93 -9.03
CA TRP A 520 31.97 27.67 -8.82
C TRP A 520 31.05 26.46 -9.03
N GLU A 521 29.86 26.47 -8.43
CA GLU A 521 28.86 25.40 -8.54
C GLU A 521 28.40 25.21 -9.99
N GLN A 522 28.21 26.32 -10.70
CA GLN A 522 27.91 26.29 -12.13
C GLN A 522 29.09 25.69 -12.91
N GLN A 523 30.31 26.21 -12.77
CA GLN A 523 31.48 25.66 -13.48
C GLN A 523 31.69 24.16 -13.22
N PHE A 524 31.41 23.68 -12.00
CA PHE A 524 31.43 22.26 -11.67
C PHE A 524 30.44 21.46 -12.50
N ILE A 525 29.16 21.88 -12.51
CA ILE A 525 28.12 21.19 -13.27
C ILE A 525 28.45 21.16 -14.77
N ALA A 526 28.92 22.28 -15.34
CA ALA A 526 29.31 22.33 -16.75
C ALA A 526 30.39 21.29 -17.06
N SER A 527 31.42 21.22 -16.22
CA SER A 527 32.52 20.26 -16.36
C SER A 527 32.03 18.81 -16.24
N ALA A 528 31.10 18.53 -15.32
CA ALA A 528 30.53 17.20 -15.13
C ALA A 528 29.67 16.76 -16.34
N ILE A 529 28.86 17.66 -16.90
CA ILE A 529 28.05 17.38 -18.10
C ILE A 529 28.94 17.21 -19.35
N ASP A 530 30.01 17.99 -19.48
CA ASP A 530 30.94 17.85 -20.60
C ASP A 530 31.72 16.53 -20.55
N LEU A 531 32.07 16.06 -19.34
CA LEU A 531 32.69 14.74 -19.16
C LEU A 531 31.76 13.61 -19.62
N GLU A 532 30.47 13.68 -19.30
CA GLU A 532 29.47 12.69 -19.75
C GLU A 532 29.34 12.64 -21.27
N LYS A 533 29.54 13.77 -21.95
CA LYS A 533 29.57 13.85 -23.42
C LYS A 533 30.87 13.32 -24.05
N GLY A 534 31.79 12.76 -23.25
CA GLY A 534 33.04 12.17 -23.70
C GLY A 534 34.19 13.16 -23.88
N ASN A 535 34.12 14.36 -23.29
CA ASN A 535 35.22 15.32 -23.35
C ASN A 535 36.30 15.00 -22.31
N GLU A 536 37.39 14.36 -22.75
CA GLU A 536 38.51 13.98 -21.88
C GLU A 536 39.17 15.18 -21.17
N MET A 537 39.18 16.38 -21.76
CA MET A 537 39.74 17.58 -21.10
C MET A 537 38.93 17.99 -19.86
N ALA A 538 37.65 17.62 -19.78
CA ALA A 538 36.80 17.89 -18.62
C ALA A 538 37.17 17.00 -17.42
N GLN A 539 37.80 15.85 -17.64
CA GLN A 539 38.17 14.91 -16.57
C GLN A 539 39.22 15.50 -15.62
N ASP A 540 40.23 16.17 -16.16
CA ASP A 540 41.29 16.81 -15.37
C ASP A 540 40.76 18.00 -14.54
N VAL A 541 39.84 18.77 -15.12
CA VAL A 541 39.18 19.89 -14.43
C VAL A 541 38.32 19.37 -13.29
N LEU A 542 37.46 18.38 -13.58
CA LEU A 542 36.55 17.81 -12.59
C LEU A 542 37.31 17.14 -11.44
N THR A 543 38.42 16.44 -11.73
CA THR A 543 39.24 15.81 -10.68
C THR A 543 39.80 16.82 -9.69
N LYS A 544 40.24 18.00 -10.16
CA LYS A 544 40.70 19.09 -9.30
C LYS A 544 39.55 19.69 -8.48
N GLN A 545 38.39 19.88 -9.10
CA GLN A 545 37.22 20.41 -8.39
C GLN A 545 36.65 19.41 -7.37
N LEU A 546 36.73 18.10 -7.64
CA LEU A 546 36.27 17.06 -6.73
C LEU A 546 37.01 17.11 -5.39
N ALA A 547 38.31 17.41 -5.42
CA ALA A 547 39.12 17.58 -4.22
C ALA A 547 38.71 18.81 -3.39
N ALA A 548 38.05 19.79 -3.99
CA ALA A 548 37.56 20.98 -3.30
C ALA A 548 36.12 20.85 -2.76
N LEU A 549 35.36 19.81 -3.17
CA LEU A 549 33.97 19.60 -2.71
C LEU A 549 33.86 19.42 -1.19
N THR A 550 34.86 18.83 -0.54
CA THR A 550 34.85 18.60 0.92
C THR A 550 34.93 19.89 1.71
N GLU A 551 35.52 20.95 1.15
CA GLU A 551 35.63 22.27 1.78
C GLU A 551 34.54 23.24 1.29
N LEU A 552 33.54 22.73 0.56
CA LEU A 552 32.51 23.57 -0.02
C LEU A 552 31.55 24.07 1.07
N GLU A 553 31.51 25.39 1.22
CA GLU A 553 30.65 26.07 2.19
C GLU A 553 29.22 26.24 1.69
N ASP A 554 28.25 26.05 2.59
CA ASP A 554 26.85 26.41 2.42
C ASP A 554 26.72 27.94 2.43
N LYS A 555 26.31 28.49 1.29
CA LYS A 555 26.18 29.94 1.08
C LYS A 555 24.85 30.50 1.59
N MET A 556 23.85 29.67 1.88
CA MET A 556 22.50 30.10 2.25
C MET A 556 22.10 29.81 3.69
N THR A 557 22.86 28.96 4.39
CA THR A 557 22.60 28.60 5.79
C THR A 557 23.77 28.95 6.69
N ARG A 558 23.46 29.53 7.86
CA ARG A 558 24.44 29.91 8.89
C ARG A 558 24.09 29.27 10.23
N CYS A 559 25.12 28.98 11.02
CA CYS A 559 24.98 28.46 12.37
C CYS A 559 24.41 29.53 13.32
N VAL A 560 23.34 29.21 14.06
CA VAL A 560 22.72 30.13 15.03
C VAL A 560 23.61 30.45 16.24
N LEU A 561 24.64 29.63 16.51
CA LEU A 561 25.53 29.82 17.65
C LEU A 561 26.76 30.66 17.33
N CYS A 562 27.33 30.55 16.13
CA CYS A 562 28.60 31.20 15.78
C CYS A 562 28.61 31.88 14.41
N GLU A 563 27.48 31.89 13.70
CA GLU A 563 27.32 32.49 12.36
C GLU A 563 28.26 31.93 11.28
N GLY A 564 28.95 30.82 11.59
CA GLY A 564 29.78 30.08 10.65
C GLY A 564 28.93 29.44 9.55
N SER A 565 29.52 29.32 8.36
CA SER A 565 28.97 28.54 7.26
C SER A 565 29.02 27.03 7.60
N PHE A 566 28.05 26.29 7.07
CA PHE A 566 28.05 24.83 7.14
C PHE A 566 28.86 24.25 5.99
N LYS A 567 29.45 23.07 6.19
CA LYS A 567 30.09 22.34 5.09
C LYS A 567 29.16 21.26 4.53
N TRP A 568 29.39 20.90 3.26
CA TRP A 568 28.68 19.81 2.58
C TRP A 568 29.40 18.46 2.67
N GLU A 569 29.97 18.12 3.82
CA GLU A 569 30.72 16.87 4.00
C GLU A 569 29.80 15.66 4.28
N ASP A 570 28.68 15.87 4.97
CA ASP A 570 27.73 14.84 5.39
C ASP A 570 26.28 15.29 5.14
N LEU A 571 25.47 14.38 4.58
CA LEU A 571 24.06 14.60 4.25
C LEU A 571 23.14 14.45 5.47
N THR A 572 23.60 13.80 6.52
CA THR A 572 22.85 13.53 7.75
C THR A 572 23.22 14.50 8.87
N ILE A 573 24.44 15.01 8.87
CA ILE A 573 24.96 15.93 9.89
C ILE A 573 25.53 17.18 9.21
N ALA A 574 25.10 18.34 9.66
CA ALA A 574 25.68 19.62 9.28
C ALA A 574 26.68 20.06 10.34
N GLU A 575 27.93 20.26 9.94
CA GLU A 575 28.97 20.83 10.80
C GLU A 575 29.37 22.21 10.29
N CYS A 576 29.34 23.20 11.18
CA CYS A 576 29.77 24.56 10.85
C CYS A 576 31.27 24.73 11.05
N SER A 577 31.85 25.80 10.51
CA SER A 577 33.27 26.14 10.68
C SER A 577 33.72 26.32 12.14
N GLY A 578 32.80 26.56 13.06
CA GLY A 578 33.05 26.60 14.52
C GLY A 578 32.96 25.24 15.23
N GLY A 579 32.71 24.13 14.52
CA GLY A 579 32.62 22.78 15.08
C GLY A 579 31.26 22.40 15.69
N HIS A 580 30.25 23.28 15.62
CA HIS A 580 28.88 22.92 16.04
C HIS A 580 28.23 21.99 15.02
N ARG A 581 27.61 20.90 15.52
CA ARG A 581 27.00 19.84 14.71
C ARG A 581 25.48 19.82 14.93
N TYR A 582 24.72 19.70 13.83
CA TYR A 582 23.26 19.61 13.84
C TYR A 582 22.80 18.47 12.94
N PRO A 583 21.71 17.75 13.27
CA PRO A 583 21.12 16.82 12.32
C PRO A 583 20.52 17.59 11.14
N ARG A 584 20.66 17.05 9.92
CA ARG A 584 19.97 17.56 8.73
C ARG A 584 18.57 16.95 8.63
N CYS A 585 17.63 17.73 8.10
CA CYS A 585 16.29 17.25 7.79
C CYS A 585 16.36 16.19 6.67
N ALA A 586 15.73 15.04 6.88
CA ALA A 586 15.71 13.91 5.94
C ALA A 586 15.05 14.21 4.60
N ILE A 587 14.24 15.28 4.56
CA ILE A 587 13.49 15.71 3.38
C ILE A 587 14.20 16.88 2.70
N THR A 588 14.54 17.94 3.45
CA THR A 588 15.06 19.19 2.88
C THR A 588 16.57 19.34 3.00
N TYR A 589 17.22 18.48 3.78
CA TYR A 589 18.65 18.48 4.10
C TYR A 589 19.17 19.76 4.75
N LEU A 590 18.29 20.66 5.16
CA LEU A 590 18.65 21.80 5.96
C LEU A 590 19.03 21.36 7.37
N PRO A 591 20.04 21.99 8.01
CA PRO A 591 20.34 21.80 9.43
C PRO A 591 19.12 22.12 10.30
N ILE A 592 18.74 21.20 11.18
CA ILE A 592 17.73 21.40 12.22
C ILE A 592 18.45 22.01 13.44
N GLN A 593 18.31 23.32 13.60
CA GLN A 593 18.99 24.09 14.64
C GLN A 593 18.11 24.23 15.88
N SER A 594 18.72 24.56 17.02
CA SER A 594 18.02 24.68 18.31
C SER A 594 16.87 25.69 18.25
N GLY A 595 15.68 25.28 18.69
CA GLY A 595 14.45 26.09 18.71
C GLY A 595 13.47 25.78 17.58
N GLN A 596 13.75 24.81 16.71
CA GLN A 596 12.85 24.33 15.66
C GLN A 596 12.17 23.03 16.09
N ASP A 597 10.87 22.87 15.80
CA ASP A 597 10.17 21.61 16.05
C ASP A 597 10.51 20.58 14.97
N TRP A 598 10.70 19.35 15.41
CA TRP A 598 11.11 18.23 14.56
C TRP A 598 10.50 16.93 15.06
N LYS A 599 10.35 15.99 14.13
CA LYS A 599 9.86 14.63 14.35
C LYS A 599 10.86 13.62 13.79
N SER A 600 10.94 12.41 14.34
CA SER A 600 11.87 11.37 13.86
C SER A 600 11.13 10.18 13.25
N CYS A 601 11.78 9.54 12.27
CA CYS A 601 11.26 8.31 11.70
C CYS A 601 11.40 7.14 12.70
N LEU A 602 10.33 6.38 12.93
CA LEU A 602 10.33 5.25 13.87
C LEU A 602 11.22 4.06 13.45
N ILE A 603 11.64 4.00 12.19
CA ILE A 603 12.50 2.93 11.66
C ILE A 603 13.96 3.37 11.58
N CYS A 604 14.26 4.45 10.85
CA CYS A 604 15.63 4.88 10.60
C CYS A 604 16.10 6.08 11.44
N GLU A 605 15.27 6.58 12.36
CA GLU A 605 15.53 7.71 13.27
C GLU A 605 15.92 9.05 12.59
N ARG A 606 15.87 9.12 11.25
CA ARG A 606 16.12 10.38 10.54
C ARG A 606 15.09 11.43 10.93
N ASN A 607 15.58 12.63 11.20
CA ASN A 607 14.78 13.76 11.66
C ASN A 607 14.19 14.54 10.49
N THR A 608 12.99 15.07 10.64
CA THR A 608 12.38 16.02 9.70
C THR A 608 11.69 17.13 10.48
N PHE A 609 11.47 18.28 9.84
CA PHE A 609 10.73 19.37 10.45
C PHE A 609 9.28 18.94 10.77
N GLU A 610 8.74 19.47 11.87
CA GLU A 610 7.35 19.25 12.25
C GLU A 610 6.44 20.44 11.87
N MET A 611 6.94 21.67 12.06
CA MET A 611 6.14 22.87 11.77
C MET A 611 5.82 23.03 10.28
N ARG A 612 4.56 23.40 10.02
CA ARG A 612 4.05 23.78 8.71
C ARG A 612 3.90 25.30 8.66
N ASP A 613 4.97 25.99 8.32
CA ASP A 613 4.92 27.46 8.18
C ASP A 613 4.17 27.87 6.90
N GLN A 614 3.29 28.85 7.04
CA GLN A 614 2.73 29.63 5.93
C GLN A 614 3.56 30.91 5.77
N ALA A 615 3.97 31.24 4.54
CA ALA A 615 4.72 32.47 4.30
C ALA A 615 3.76 33.58 3.86
N VAL A 616 3.96 34.77 4.43
CA VAL A 616 3.34 36.00 3.91
C VAL A 616 4.32 36.62 2.92
N VAL A 617 3.91 36.68 1.65
CA VAL A 617 4.71 37.22 0.55
C VAL A 617 4.05 38.48 0.03
N GLU A 618 4.85 39.51 -0.24
CA GLU A 618 4.39 40.74 -0.90
C GLU A 618 4.23 40.50 -2.41
N ASP A 619 3.03 40.71 -2.94
CA ASP A 619 2.72 40.64 -4.38
C ASP A 619 2.15 42.01 -4.82
N GLY A 620 3.04 42.94 -5.14
CA GLY A 620 2.69 44.35 -5.37
C GLY A 620 2.31 45.06 -4.08
N ASP A 621 1.14 45.71 -4.05
CA ASP A 621 0.60 46.40 -2.85
C ASP A 621 -0.16 45.46 -1.89
N ASN A 622 -0.27 44.16 -2.21
CA ASN A 622 -1.03 43.19 -1.41
C ASN A 622 -0.10 42.19 -0.71
N MET A 623 -0.43 41.85 0.55
CA MET A 623 0.15 40.71 1.24
C MET A 623 -0.67 39.45 0.94
N VAL A 624 -0.03 38.42 0.40
CA VAL A 624 -0.64 37.13 0.08
C VAL A 624 -0.02 36.05 0.96
N VAL A 625 -0.87 35.21 1.56
CA VAL A 625 -0.42 34.00 2.26
C VAL A 625 -0.24 32.92 1.21
N GLU A 626 1.00 32.52 0.96
CA GLU A 626 1.36 31.46 0.01
C GLU A 626 1.82 30.20 0.76
N ASP A 627 1.50 29.03 0.19
CA ASP A 627 2.05 27.76 0.67
C ASP A 627 3.57 27.76 0.48
N THR A 628 4.32 27.52 1.56
CA THR A 628 5.77 27.32 1.47
C THR A 628 6.08 25.98 0.83
N LEU A 629 7.24 25.86 0.18
CA LEU A 629 7.73 24.58 -0.32
C LEU A 629 7.81 23.56 0.83
N LEU A 630 8.27 23.97 2.02
CA LEU A 630 8.33 23.09 3.19
C LEU A 630 6.96 22.49 3.52
N SER A 631 5.91 23.30 3.58
CA SER A 631 4.55 22.84 3.90
C SER A 631 4.05 21.79 2.91
N VAL A 632 4.30 22.00 1.61
CA VAL A 632 3.89 21.07 0.55
C VAL A 632 4.67 19.76 0.61
N LEU A 633 5.98 19.81 0.87
CA LEU A 633 6.81 18.61 1.00
C LEU A 633 6.41 17.78 2.23
N LEU A 634 6.14 18.43 3.37
CA LEU A 634 5.71 17.74 4.59
C LEU A 634 4.32 17.11 4.47
N ASP A 635 3.42 17.70 3.67
CA ASP A 635 2.10 17.14 3.39
C ASP A 635 2.16 15.99 2.38
N ALA A 636 3.08 16.03 1.41
CA ALA A 636 3.28 14.96 0.45
C ALA A 636 3.98 13.74 1.06
N TRP A 637 4.88 13.95 2.01
CA TRP A 637 5.73 12.92 2.57
C TRP A 637 5.55 12.84 4.09
N ASP A 638 4.35 12.45 4.51
CA ASP A 638 4.02 12.16 5.92
C ASP A 638 4.63 10.84 6.42
N ILE A 639 5.17 10.04 5.50
CA ILE A 639 5.96 8.83 5.71
C ILE A 639 7.40 9.08 5.27
N CYS A 640 8.37 8.43 5.92
CA CYS A 640 9.77 8.55 5.62
C CYS A 640 10.09 8.09 4.19
N VAL A 641 10.55 9.02 3.36
CA VAL A 641 10.95 8.76 1.97
C VAL A 641 12.10 7.75 1.87
N HIS A 642 12.89 7.59 2.93
CA HIS A 642 14.08 6.74 2.94
C HIS A 642 13.80 5.26 3.29
N CYS A 643 12.80 4.99 4.12
CA CYS A 643 12.56 3.64 4.63
C CYS A 643 11.07 3.29 4.75
N GLY A 644 10.15 4.20 4.39
CA GLY A 644 8.71 3.95 4.53
C GLY A 644 8.20 3.97 5.98
N GLY A 645 9.03 4.31 6.96
CA GLY A 645 8.62 4.40 8.37
C GLY A 645 7.80 5.66 8.65
N ARG A 646 6.86 5.59 9.61
CA ARG A 646 6.12 6.78 10.05
C ARG A 646 7.00 7.69 10.89
N TYR A 647 6.77 9.00 10.78
CA TYR A 647 7.38 9.99 11.66
C TYR A 647 6.59 10.14 12.96
N ARG A 648 7.27 10.37 14.08
CA ARG A 648 6.68 10.60 15.41
C ARG A 648 7.25 11.85 16.06
#